data_AF-A0A2R6TCG5-F1
#
_entry.id   AF-A0A2R6TCG5-F1
#
_cell.length_a   1.000
_cell.length_b   1.000
_cell.length_c   1.000
_cell.angle_alpha   90.00
_cell.angle_beta   90.00
_cell.angle_gamma   90.00
#
_symmetry.space_group_name_H-M   'P 1'
#
loop_
_entity.id
_entity.type
_entity.pdbx_description
1 polymer ?
#
loop_
_entity_poly.entity_id
_entity_poly.type
_entity_poly.pdbx_seq_one_letter_code
_entity_poly.pdbx_strand_id
1 'polypeptide(L)'
;MHLKNPLLFGLMAILLLAGTITPGMSQSSFDSQILINEVETNPPGSDTSEFVELYNPTSIDIDVSGWTISPSATWKAYEIPDGTIISSNSFAAFTHVNFWFKDFGETITLSDTSGNLIDETPLIEDLENNNFSWQRTTDGFDTDSNSDWELKRMTPKSSNGKLVETEESIFSLSATLGGTEYVFNETVTIAGSVSEELFTSLSTPEMIKINIQGPNYFKNLALFPDRDLGFSTTLNLQKVLGFNQGSYDVKVSYGEYTSELNFTLNNEDDSSISESTKNNLEISTDKESYIPGETVILFADTNSEIQYGGLDYTVTNPNQEIIFEGTIFPNEKFSKVFQHGAGELFAFSTQLFMETVNPVYGTYTIEGTYKSQNPLYYSSEDVINTSTSFVLSEDVKEDVLISISTDKEIYAVGDIIKVTGRSNDIWVEDLELRVMQTGILSSSAIGSDARYLAPDPFDLQDRVRLNGDGTFEYEFKIVENSSADENYASSFGDYKIVVSEYFGDGTTSFKVVEDPESFVDVRTPLGLKMDKSSYVLGSSLSLTGKILDYHQAEIGNSMRNSVEITFTDSSGTTVNYVFDKNNASNEAAKGTNGKITTPIVFTAYPDSVGGYEVDVVLHPIQFDYGIYTANALHQISGTSESITFEIKSAQSDIIPEVESQEPLTMEICKSNRAHVDEILKDLKSIGKGEIAPSMESVVCGENLKFNVGDKLVVTGKVIPKDARSLTSTYADRDSDSQTSTGHSYSTNYNTAMMNYVEVSIPYPRSMTVSGASSVTTVPDADENYTGGGGTGTGGAYYEDEDGNIIRGDEDKKTSRTDDAKRTGYDGTILMKQQKILLTDMRYKAYPDDNGNYATVFELRAGVFKDGIYAVKADYFGHHDETSVKIIDTSLKGGLEPSISVNLEKDEFTSGDTVRISGKINNIYYYDSVSVRVDLPNVSEINCFEGQQCGFGNSEKKIRVQEGVSGPGFFWNYKLPKDAPLGLYTIVVDTHFGEFEKSFFVVDESEVIGTPAPEATISKKIIEKFNRISDDKIPIVLTEKSTDDSTLSPRVIQGSLFTSARGEESDVNLRITTSNGQCVIGQGSDCLVTESTRKPGAIYSIVTIDDINYKIRYSGDDVRLEKFSIVPENSSSKIDIDNWNVEIIKDEQPSRFYYKVSYVALE
;
A
#
# COMPACT_ATOMS: atom_id res chain seq x y z
N MET A 1 8.10 -19.16 81.15
CA MET A 1 8.61 -19.95 82.30
C MET A 1 9.94 -20.57 81.86
N HIS A 2 10.85 -20.70 82.80
CA HIS A 2 12.30 -20.71 82.61
C HIS A 2 12.89 -22.10 82.31
N LEU A 3 14.11 -22.10 81.75
CA LEU A 3 15.19 -23.12 81.74
C LEU A 3 15.22 -24.13 80.57
N LYS A 4 16.27 -24.13 79.73
CA LYS A 4 17.65 -24.70 79.92
C LYS A 4 17.60 -26.23 80.01
N ASN A 5 18.36 -27.03 79.25
CA ASN A 5 19.82 -27.04 79.22
C ASN A 5 20.40 -27.95 78.09
N PRO A 6 21.64 -27.72 77.64
CA PRO A 6 22.38 -28.42 76.58
C PRO A 6 23.36 -29.46 77.15
N LEU A 7 23.65 -30.53 76.39
CA LEU A 7 24.83 -31.41 76.57
C LEU A 7 24.81 -32.51 75.50
N LEU A 8 25.36 -32.23 74.31
CA LEU A 8 26.13 -33.23 73.55
C LEU A 8 27.00 -32.50 72.52
N PHE A 9 28.07 -31.93 73.05
CA PHE A 9 29.25 -31.47 72.33
C PHE A 9 29.86 -32.62 71.51
N GLY A 10 30.32 -32.28 70.30
CA GLY A 10 31.64 -32.69 69.81
C GLY A 10 31.97 -34.18 69.81
N LEU A 11 31.51 -34.92 68.79
CA LEU A 11 32.13 -36.19 68.43
C LEU A 11 31.69 -36.69 67.04
N MET A 12 31.85 -35.88 65.99
CA MET A 12 31.95 -36.43 64.62
C MET A 12 32.56 -35.44 63.61
N ALA A 13 33.57 -34.68 64.02
CA ALA A 13 34.52 -34.11 63.08
C ALA A 13 35.60 -35.18 62.83
N ILE A 14 35.95 -35.41 61.56
CA ILE A 14 37.04 -36.27 61.06
C ILE A 14 36.68 -37.76 60.88
N LEU A 15 35.74 -38.11 59.98
CA LEU A 15 35.72 -39.41 59.28
C LEU A 15 34.66 -39.55 58.16
N LEU A 16 34.58 -38.60 57.23
CA LEU A 16 33.97 -38.86 55.91
C LEU A 16 34.91 -38.38 54.81
N LEU A 17 36.00 -39.14 54.67
CA LEU A 17 36.80 -39.25 53.46
C LEU A 17 35.95 -39.85 52.32
N ALA A 18 36.14 -39.29 51.13
CA ALA A 18 36.16 -39.91 49.80
C ALA A 18 35.22 -41.12 49.52
N GLY A 19 34.34 -40.97 48.52
CA GLY A 19 33.82 -42.10 47.75
C GLY A 19 32.35 -42.00 47.36
N THR A 20 32.13 -41.56 46.12
CA THR A 20 30.87 -41.53 45.35
C THR A 20 30.05 -42.82 45.41
N ILE A 21 28.73 -42.78 45.67
CA ILE A 21 27.70 -43.62 44.99
C ILE A 21 26.27 -43.01 45.16
N THR A 22 25.64 -42.59 44.06
CA THR A 22 24.18 -42.48 43.72
C THR A 22 23.14 -41.87 44.70
N PRO A 23 22.29 -40.92 44.24
CA PRO A 23 21.01 -40.63 44.91
C PRO A 23 20.05 -41.80 44.70
N GLY A 24 19.71 -42.49 45.79
CA GLY A 24 18.59 -43.42 45.88
C GLY A 24 17.39 -42.70 46.49
N MET A 25 16.33 -42.59 45.71
CA MET A 25 15.02 -42.01 45.98
C MET A 25 14.50 -42.15 47.42
N SER A 26 13.98 -41.05 47.95
CA SER A 26 12.74 -41.07 48.75
C SER A 26 11.71 -40.27 47.98
N GLN A 27 11.01 -40.92 47.04
CA GLN A 27 9.78 -40.42 46.44
C GLN A 27 8.73 -40.29 47.56
N SER A 28 8.26 -39.08 47.84
CA SER A 28 6.86 -38.91 48.23
C SER A 28 6.06 -38.74 46.95
N SER A 29 5.05 -39.60 46.81
CA SER A 29 4.21 -39.78 45.64
C SER A 29 3.52 -38.49 45.20
N PHE A 30 3.69 -38.08 43.94
CA PHE A 30 2.70 -37.27 43.22
C PHE A 30 1.56 -38.21 42.83
N ASP A 31 0.74 -38.63 43.80
CA ASP A 31 -0.39 -39.53 43.56
C ASP A 31 -1.68 -38.72 43.40
N SER A 32 -2.23 -38.75 42.18
CA SER A 32 -3.68 -38.73 41.93
C SER A 32 -4.55 -37.65 42.59
N GLN A 33 -4.41 -36.38 42.23
CA GLN A 33 -5.38 -35.36 42.67
C GLN A 33 -6.25 -34.87 41.50
N ILE A 34 -7.56 -35.02 41.69
CA ILE A 34 -8.59 -34.30 40.94
C ILE A 34 -8.68 -32.90 41.51
N LEU A 35 -8.73 -31.89 40.64
CA LEU A 35 -8.74 -30.48 41.03
C LEU A 35 -10.09 -29.85 40.67
N ILE A 36 -10.53 -28.87 41.44
CA ILE A 36 -11.61 -27.97 41.06
C ILE A 36 -11.03 -27.03 40.00
N ASN A 37 -11.64 -26.99 38.81
CA ASN A 37 -11.10 -26.26 37.66
C ASN A 37 -11.90 -25.00 37.32
N GLU A 38 -13.22 -25.04 37.50
CA GLU A 38 -14.14 -23.95 37.16
C GLU A 38 -15.38 -24.00 38.06
N VAL A 39 -15.87 -22.84 38.49
CA VAL A 39 -17.04 -22.68 39.35
C VAL A 39 -17.89 -21.49 38.88
N GLU A 40 -19.15 -21.77 38.58
CA GLU A 40 -20.17 -20.79 38.21
C GLU A 40 -21.15 -20.59 39.37
N THR A 41 -21.23 -19.37 39.89
CA THR A 41 -22.04 -19.01 41.06
C THR A 41 -23.20 -18.06 40.74
N ASN A 42 -23.19 -17.33 39.62
CA ASN A 42 -24.21 -16.34 39.27
C ASN A 42 -24.57 -16.33 37.77
N PRO A 43 -25.09 -17.44 37.23
CA PRO A 43 -25.35 -17.58 35.79
C PRO A 43 -26.48 -16.66 35.30
N PRO A 44 -26.60 -16.39 33.98
CA PRO A 44 -27.55 -15.44 33.43
C PRO A 44 -29.01 -15.83 33.73
N GLY A 45 -29.80 -14.86 34.19
CA GLY A 45 -31.20 -15.02 34.52
C GLY A 45 -31.43 -15.56 35.93
N SER A 46 -31.70 -16.86 36.05
CA SER A 46 -31.98 -17.53 37.32
C SER A 46 -30.86 -18.50 37.68
N ASP A 47 -30.53 -18.60 38.97
CA ASP A 47 -29.48 -19.46 39.56
C ASP A 47 -29.84 -20.96 39.54
N THR A 48 -30.28 -21.42 38.37
CA THR A 48 -30.68 -22.81 38.06
C THR A 48 -29.58 -23.57 37.34
N SER A 49 -28.48 -22.88 37.00
CA SER A 49 -27.41 -23.38 36.13
C SER A 49 -26.02 -23.24 36.76
N GLU A 50 -25.94 -23.07 38.09
CA GLU A 50 -24.68 -23.08 38.82
C GLU A 50 -24.01 -24.45 38.71
N PHE A 51 -22.69 -24.45 38.55
CA PHE A 51 -21.93 -25.69 38.39
C PHE A 51 -20.54 -25.61 39.00
N VAL A 52 -20.00 -26.79 39.31
CA VAL A 52 -18.59 -26.98 39.66
C VAL A 52 -18.01 -28.00 38.70
N GLU A 53 -16.90 -27.64 38.06
CA GLU A 53 -16.12 -28.51 37.21
C GLU A 53 -14.90 -29.04 37.93
N LEU A 54 -14.68 -30.35 37.77
CA LEU A 54 -13.48 -31.04 38.19
C LEU A 54 -12.62 -31.43 37.00
N TYR A 55 -11.29 -31.36 37.15
CA TYR A 55 -10.31 -31.77 36.16
C TYR A 55 -9.41 -32.89 36.69
N ASN A 56 -9.15 -33.90 35.84
CA ASN A 56 -8.18 -34.95 36.10
C ASN A 56 -6.88 -34.66 35.33
N PRO A 57 -5.85 -34.06 35.96
CA PRO A 57 -4.56 -33.80 35.31
C PRO A 57 -3.72 -35.07 35.10
N THR A 58 -4.17 -36.22 35.61
CA THR A 58 -3.36 -37.45 35.56
C THR A 58 -3.54 -38.20 34.24
N SER A 59 -2.58 -39.09 33.96
CA SER A 59 -2.60 -39.98 32.81
C SER A 59 -3.44 -41.26 33.02
N ILE A 60 -4.17 -41.35 34.12
CA ILE A 60 -5.03 -42.49 34.46
C ILE A 60 -6.46 -42.03 34.75
N ASP A 61 -7.43 -42.91 34.54
CA ASP A 61 -8.82 -42.64 34.89
C ASP A 61 -8.98 -42.71 36.43
N ILE A 62 -9.66 -41.73 37.02
CA ILE A 62 -9.89 -41.65 38.47
C ILE A 62 -11.38 -41.80 38.76
N ASP A 63 -11.70 -42.73 39.67
CA ASP A 63 -13.05 -42.93 40.20
C ASP A 63 -13.31 -41.95 41.36
N VAL A 64 -14.27 -41.06 41.16
CA VAL A 64 -14.70 -40.02 42.12
C VAL A 64 -16.05 -40.34 42.75
N SER A 65 -16.50 -41.59 42.66
CA SER A 65 -17.75 -42.06 43.26
C SER A 65 -17.80 -41.78 44.77
N GLY A 66 -18.88 -41.16 45.24
CA GLY A 66 -19.11 -40.85 46.65
C GLY A 66 -18.26 -39.68 47.19
N TRP A 67 -17.47 -39.01 46.35
CA TRP A 67 -16.80 -37.77 46.75
C TRP A 67 -17.82 -36.64 46.92
N THR A 68 -17.51 -35.65 47.73
CA THR A 68 -18.45 -34.58 48.08
C THR A 68 -17.91 -33.21 47.69
N ILE A 69 -18.75 -32.39 47.04
CA ILE A 69 -18.53 -30.96 46.78
C ILE A 69 -19.35 -30.16 47.79
N SER A 70 -18.68 -29.41 48.66
CA SER A 70 -19.30 -28.73 49.80
C SER A 70 -19.03 -27.22 49.74
N PRO A 71 -20.07 -26.38 49.59
CA PRO A 71 -19.97 -24.94 49.79
C PRO A 71 -19.75 -24.63 51.28
N SER A 72 -18.98 -23.59 51.61
CA SER A 72 -18.70 -23.23 53.01
C SER A 72 -19.81 -22.46 53.72
N ALA A 73 -20.69 -21.80 52.97
CA ALA A 73 -21.74 -20.94 53.51
C ALA A 73 -23.16 -21.51 53.32
N THR A 74 -23.36 -22.49 52.43
CA THR A 74 -24.61 -23.24 52.28
C THR A 74 -24.48 -24.69 52.79
N TRP A 75 -25.56 -25.26 53.35
CA TRP A 75 -25.59 -26.68 53.76
C TRP A 75 -25.88 -27.64 52.58
N LYS A 76 -25.63 -27.20 51.34
CA LYS A 76 -26.00 -27.90 50.11
C LYS A 76 -24.84 -28.74 49.57
N ALA A 77 -24.30 -29.63 50.40
CA ALA A 77 -23.24 -30.54 49.94
C ALA A 77 -23.79 -31.50 48.88
N TYR A 78 -23.05 -31.68 47.78
CA TYR A 78 -23.38 -32.58 46.69
C TYR A 78 -22.46 -33.80 46.72
N GLU A 79 -23.04 -34.99 46.86
CA GLU A 79 -22.34 -36.26 46.74
C GLU A 79 -22.34 -36.73 45.29
N ILE A 80 -21.17 -36.99 44.73
CA ILE A 80 -20.98 -37.42 43.35
C ILE A 80 -21.50 -38.86 43.20
N PRO A 81 -22.41 -39.14 42.21
CA PRO A 81 -23.03 -40.44 42.06
C PRO A 81 -22.05 -41.61 41.89
N ASP A 82 -22.44 -42.77 42.42
CA ASP A 82 -21.71 -44.03 42.23
C ASP A 82 -21.49 -44.35 40.73
N GLY A 83 -20.27 -44.78 40.41
CA GLY A 83 -19.83 -45.11 39.06
C GLY A 83 -19.28 -43.92 38.26
N THR A 84 -19.03 -42.77 38.88
CA THR A 84 -18.49 -41.58 38.20
C THR A 84 -16.97 -41.69 38.07
N ILE A 85 -16.49 -41.87 36.84
CA ILE A 85 -15.06 -41.95 36.50
C ILE A 85 -14.72 -40.75 35.61
N ILE A 86 -13.72 -39.97 36.00
CA ILE A 86 -13.15 -38.90 35.18
C ILE A 86 -11.94 -39.46 34.44
N SER A 87 -12.02 -39.51 33.11
CA SER A 87 -10.93 -40.02 32.28
C SER A 87 -9.66 -39.19 32.41
N SER A 88 -8.51 -39.79 32.08
CA SER A 88 -7.23 -39.08 32.06
C SER A 88 -7.31 -37.77 31.26
N ASN A 89 -6.72 -36.69 31.77
CA ASN A 89 -6.69 -35.36 31.14
C ASN A 89 -8.08 -34.86 30.67
N SER A 90 -9.14 -35.16 31.45
CA SER A 90 -10.53 -34.83 31.09
C SER A 90 -11.27 -34.09 32.21
N PHE A 91 -12.38 -33.45 31.84
CA PHE A 91 -13.19 -32.59 32.71
C PHE A 91 -14.56 -33.21 33.01
N ALA A 92 -15.10 -32.92 34.21
CA ALA A 92 -16.45 -33.29 34.59
C ALA A 92 -17.14 -32.15 35.37
N ALA A 93 -18.19 -31.58 34.77
CA ALA A 93 -19.01 -30.55 35.39
C ALA A 93 -20.27 -31.14 36.05
N PHE A 94 -20.52 -30.69 37.28
CA PHE A 94 -21.63 -31.12 38.14
C PHE A 94 -22.55 -29.95 38.46
N THR A 95 -23.86 -30.23 38.49
CA THR A 95 -24.90 -29.31 38.95
C THR A 95 -25.73 -30.01 40.03
N HIS A 96 -26.26 -29.27 41.00
CA HIS A 96 -26.96 -29.88 42.13
C HIS A 96 -28.42 -29.41 42.28
N VAL A 97 -28.62 -28.22 42.84
CA VAL A 97 -29.93 -27.63 43.13
C VAL A 97 -29.88 -26.14 42.85
N ASN A 98 -31.02 -25.51 42.64
CA ASN A 98 -31.07 -24.06 42.48
C ASN A 98 -30.51 -23.35 43.72
N PHE A 99 -29.79 -22.24 43.50
CA PHE A 99 -29.12 -21.44 44.53
C PHE A 99 -28.08 -22.25 45.33
N TRP A 100 -27.33 -23.11 44.65
CA TRP A 100 -26.31 -23.97 45.25
C TRP A 100 -25.28 -23.14 46.04
N PHE A 101 -24.87 -21.99 45.51
CA PHE A 101 -23.87 -21.11 46.08
C PHE A 101 -24.46 -19.72 46.44
N LYS A 102 -23.63 -18.86 47.01
CA LYS A 102 -23.87 -17.43 47.18
C LYS A 102 -22.97 -16.62 46.25
N ASP A 103 -23.57 -15.59 45.66
CA ASP A 103 -22.92 -14.64 44.76
C ASP A 103 -21.84 -13.77 45.45
N PHE A 104 -21.90 -13.58 46.77
CA PHE A 104 -21.14 -12.55 47.50
C PHE A 104 -20.03 -13.07 48.42
N GLY A 105 -19.34 -14.15 48.04
CA GLY A 105 -18.19 -14.68 48.78
C GLY A 105 -18.46 -16.04 49.41
N GLU A 106 -17.98 -17.11 48.77
CA GLU A 106 -18.04 -18.49 49.26
C GLU A 106 -16.77 -19.28 48.88
N THR A 107 -16.45 -20.34 49.60
CA THR A 107 -15.40 -21.31 49.22
C THR A 107 -16.07 -22.65 48.91
N ILE A 108 -15.54 -23.38 47.93
CA ILE A 108 -16.03 -24.69 47.53
C ILE A 108 -14.94 -25.71 47.84
N THR A 109 -15.30 -26.70 48.65
CA THR A 109 -14.39 -27.74 49.11
C THR A 109 -14.73 -29.08 48.45
N LEU A 110 -13.75 -29.74 47.85
CA LEU A 110 -13.84 -31.12 47.34
C LEU A 110 -13.25 -32.09 48.37
N SER A 111 -13.99 -33.13 48.74
CA SER A 111 -13.52 -34.14 49.71
C SER A 111 -13.80 -35.56 49.25
N ASP A 112 -12.91 -36.49 49.61
CA ASP A 112 -13.09 -37.92 49.31
C ASP A 112 -14.13 -38.60 50.23
N THR A 113 -14.41 -39.88 49.98
CA THR A 113 -15.35 -40.69 50.79
C THR A 113 -14.92 -40.91 52.24
N SER A 114 -13.65 -40.65 52.58
CA SER A 114 -13.12 -40.70 53.94
C SER A 114 -13.18 -39.35 54.65
N GLY A 115 -13.60 -38.29 53.95
CA GLY A 115 -13.67 -36.92 54.45
C GLY A 115 -12.33 -36.18 54.40
N ASN A 116 -11.35 -36.66 53.63
CA ASN A 116 -10.09 -35.93 53.42
C ASN A 116 -10.31 -34.82 52.39
N LEU A 117 -9.72 -33.66 52.63
CA LEU A 117 -9.68 -32.56 51.68
C LEU A 117 -8.86 -32.96 50.45
N ILE A 118 -9.43 -32.79 49.27
CA ILE A 118 -8.75 -33.00 47.99
C ILE A 118 -8.33 -31.67 47.38
N ASP A 119 -9.25 -30.70 47.29
CA ASP A 119 -9.00 -29.36 46.75
C ASP A 119 -10.03 -28.37 47.34
N GLU A 120 -9.69 -27.08 47.37
CA GLU A 120 -10.56 -26.00 47.84
C GLU A 120 -10.31 -24.72 47.04
N THR A 121 -11.40 -24.04 46.63
CA THR A 121 -11.29 -22.74 45.96
C THR A 121 -10.89 -21.63 46.95
N PRO A 122 -10.29 -20.53 46.48
CA PRO A 122 -10.25 -19.30 47.26
C PRO A 122 -11.68 -18.79 47.52
N LEU A 123 -11.80 -17.74 48.34
CA LEU A 123 -13.08 -17.05 48.52
C LEU A 123 -13.46 -16.39 47.19
N ILE A 124 -14.45 -16.96 46.50
CA ILE A 124 -14.91 -16.50 45.19
C ILE A 124 -16.18 -15.66 45.32
N GLU A 125 -16.26 -14.58 44.56
CA GLU A 125 -17.37 -13.63 44.53
C GLU A 125 -17.73 -13.31 43.08
N ASP A 126 -19.00 -13.38 42.74
CA ASP A 126 -19.54 -13.03 41.43
C ASP A 126 -20.88 -12.31 41.57
N LEU A 127 -20.82 -10.97 41.51
CA LEU A 127 -21.99 -10.11 41.70
C LEU A 127 -22.78 -9.86 40.40
N GLU A 128 -22.26 -10.32 39.26
CA GLU A 128 -22.84 -10.04 37.96
C GLU A 128 -23.56 -11.25 37.40
N ASN A 129 -24.84 -11.08 37.07
CA ASN A 129 -25.69 -12.13 36.51
C ASN A 129 -25.41 -12.32 35.00
N ASN A 130 -24.24 -12.90 34.68
CA ASN A 130 -23.67 -12.98 33.34
C ASN A 130 -23.11 -14.40 33.04
N ASN A 131 -22.34 -14.57 31.95
CA ASN A 131 -21.77 -15.88 31.57
C ASN A 131 -20.30 -16.05 32.00
N PHE A 132 -19.92 -15.50 33.16
CA PHE A 132 -18.55 -15.57 33.67
C PHE A 132 -18.52 -16.47 34.90
N SER A 133 -17.44 -17.21 35.03
CA SER A 133 -17.22 -18.17 36.10
C SER A 133 -15.81 -17.99 36.64
N TRP A 134 -15.60 -18.35 37.91
CA TRP A 134 -14.27 -18.44 38.47
C TRP A 134 -13.57 -19.68 37.95
N GLN A 135 -12.41 -19.50 37.35
CA GLN A 135 -11.67 -20.56 36.69
C GLN A 135 -10.20 -20.52 37.08
N ARG A 136 -9.55 -21.68 37.11
CA ARG A 136 -8.08 -21.71 37.11
C ARG A 136 -7.55 -21.13 35.80
N THR A 137 -6.50 -20.31 35.89
CA THR A 137 -5.85 -19.62 34.75
C THR A 137 -5.40 -20.58 33.65
N THR A 138 -4.93 -21.78 34.02
CA THR A 138 -4.69 -22.92 33.14
C THR A 138 -5.16 -24.22 33.80
N ASP A 139 -5.43 -25.25 32.99
CA ASP A 139 -6.04 -26.52 33.44
C ASP A 139 -5.24 -27.17 34.57
N GLY A 140 -5.86 -27.26 35.75
CA GLY A 140 -5.24 -27.89 36.92
C GLY A 140 -4.00 -27.16 37.46
N PHE A 141 -3.80 -25.88 37.14
CA PHE A 141 -2.75 -25.08 37.75
C PHE A 141 -3.09 -24.73 39.18
N ASP A 142 -2.28 -25.24 40.11
CA ASP A 142 -2.54 -25.12 41.54
C ASP A 142 -1.24 -24.85 42.31
N THR A 143 -1.12 -23.62 42.80
CA THR A 143 -0.03 -23.17 43.69
C THR A 143 -0.54 -22.84 45.10
N ASP A 144 -1.78 -23.25 45.41
CA ASP A 144 -2.53 -22.88 46.63
C ASP A 144 -2.66 -21.35 46.80
N SER A 145 -2.70 -20.59 45.70
CA SER A 145 -2.74 -19.12 45.71
C SER A 145 -4.01 -18.57 45.04
N ASN A 146 -4.52 -17.44 45.54
CA ASN A 146 -5.62 -16.73 44.89
C ASN A 146 -5.29 -16.30 43.45
N SER A 147 -3.99 -16.15 43.12
CA SER A 147 -3.54 -15.81 41.76
C SER A 147 -3.77 -16.93 40.74
N ASP A 148 -4.05 -18.15 41.19
CA ASP A 148 -4.33 -19.28 40.29
C ASP A 148 -5.68 -19.13 39.60
N TRP A 149 -6.55 -18.27 40.14
CA TRP A 149 -7.96 -18.11 39.76
C TRP A 149 -8.23 -16.77 39.11
N GLU A 150 -9.07 -16.78 38.07
CA GLU A 150 -9.55 -15.58 37.38
C GLU A 150 -11.05 -15.70 37.05
N LEU A 151 -11.76 -14.57 37.05
CA LEU A 151 -13.15 -14.49 36.62
C LEU A 151 -13.18 -14.20 35.11
N LYS A 152 -13.60 -15.16 34.30
CA LYS A 152 -13.68 -15.03 32.84
C LYS A 152 -14.88 -15.80 32.27
N ARG A 153 -15.14 -15.63 30.97
CA ARG A 153 -16.25 -16.30 30.27
C ARG A 153 -16.18 -17.82 30.46
N MET A 154 -17.30 -18.42 30.88
CA MET A 154 -17.40 -19.84 31.21
C MET A 154 -16.97 -20.77 30.06
N THR A 155 -16.30 -21.88 30.40
CA THR A 155 -15.75 -22.89 29.47
C THR A 155 -16.09 -24.32 29.92
N PRO A 156 -17.36 -24.62 30.27
CA PRO A 156 -17.72 -25.89 30.85
C PRO A 156 -17.36 -27.06 29.93
N LYS A 157 -16.66 -28.03 30.51
CA LYS A 157 -16.12 -29.27 29.93
C LYS A 157 -15.07 -29.04 28.85
N SER A 158 -14.36 -27.92 28.89
CA SER A 158 -13.31 -27.57 27.96
C SER A 158 -12.10 -26.93 28.65
N SER A 159 -10.97 -26.86 27.95
CA SER A 159 -9.69 -26.38 28.50
C SER A 159 -9.71 -24.86 28.76
N ASN A 160 -9.22 -24.45 29.93
CA ASN A 160 -8.97 -23.07 30.36
C ASN A 160 -7.62 -22.53 29.83
N GLY A 161 -6.76 -23.39 29.29
CA GLY A 161 -5.40 -23.11 28.83
C GLY A 161 -4.40 -24.18 29.31
N LYS A 162 -3.26 -24.35 28.64
CA LYS A 162 -2.22 -25.32 29.04
C LYS A 162 -1.06 -24.64 29.76
N LEU A 163 -0.52 -25.30 30.79
CA LEU A 163 0.71 -24.89 31.46
C LEU A 163 1.88 -24.84 30.48
N VAL A 164 2.46 -23.66 30.32
CA VAL A 164 3.75 -23.47 29.65
C VAL A 164 4.81 -23.60 30.75
N GLU A 165 5.64 -24.64 30.70
CA GLU A 165 6.78 -24.78 31.62
C GLU A 165 7.61 -23.50 31.57
N THR A 166 7.60 -22.75 32.67
CA THR A 166 8.38 -21.53 32.83
C THR A 166 9.71 -21.95 33.44
N GLU A 167 10.78 -21.92 32.64
CA GLU A 167 12.13 -21.95 33.20
C GLU A 167 12.32 -20.72 34.09
N GLU A 168 12.91 -20.89 35.27
CA GLU A 168 13.31 -19.78 36.13
C GLU A 168 14.11 -18.77 35.29
N SER A 169 13.60 -17.53 35.16
CA SER A 169 14.28 -16.50 34.40
C SER A 169 15.55 -16.07 35.15
N ILE A 170 16.66 -16.73 34.84
CA ILE A 170 17.97 -16.14 35.09
C ILE A 170 18.04 -14.84 34.28
N PHE A 171 18.44 -13.75 34.93
CA PHE A 171 18.70 -12.50 34.23
C PHE A 171 19.61 -12.77 33.02
N SER A 172 19.22 -12.34 31.82
CA SER A 172 20.00 -12.53 30.61
C SER A 172 20.27 -11.20 29.91
N LEU A 173 21.55 -10.94 29.62
CA LEU A 173 22.02 -9.89 28.71
C LEU A 173 22.49 -10.56 27.43
N SER A 174 21.88 -10.23 26.30
CA SER A 174 22.37 -10.59 24.96
C SER A 174 22.90 -9.36 24.25
N ALA A 175 23.98 -9.52 23.49
CA ALA A 175 24.49 -8.49 22.60
C ALA A 175 25.01 -9.14 21.31
N THR A 176 24.87 -8.44 20.20
CA THR A 176 25.19 -8.88 18.85
C THR A 176 25.79 -7.74 18.05
N LEU A 177 26.58 -8.10 17.03
CA LEU A 177 27.08 -7.17 16.02
C LEU A 177 26.36 -7.46 14.70
N GLY A 178 26.16 -6.42 13.88
CA GLY A 178 25.63 -6.59 12.52
C GLY A 178 26.52 -7.45 11.60
N GLY A 179 27.80 -7.63 11.96
CA GLY A 179 28.82 -8.35 11.21
C GLY A 179 30.11 -8.51 12.04
N THR A 180 31.06 -9.29 11.55
CA THR A 180 32.35 -9.57 12.23
C THR A 180 33.56 -9.02 11.49
N GLU A 181 33.39 -8.68 10.22
CA GLU A 181 34.41 -8.09 9.35
C GLU A 181 33.80 -6.86 8.68
N TYR A 182 34.54 -5.77 8.68
CA TYR A 182 34.10 -4.50 8.10
C TYR A 182 35.23 -3.85 7.31
N VAL A 183 34.87 -2.98 6.37
CA VAL A 183 35.77 -2.05 5.69
C VAL A 183 35.50 -0.61 6.12
N PHE A 184 36.40 0.32 5.79
CA PHE A 184 36.23 1.74 6.13
C PHE A 184 34.94 2.31 5.49
N ASN A 185 34.30 3.26 6.18
CA ASN A 185 32.97 3.83 5.89
C ASN A 185 31.76 2.95 6.17
N GLU A 186 31.95 1.67 6.53
CA GLU A 186 30.83 0.88 7.01
C GLU A 186 30.39 1.31 8.41
N THR A 187 29.13 1.01 8.73
CA THR A 187 28.56 1.28 10.04
C THR A 187 28.37 -0.02 10.81
N VAL A 188 29.06 -0.16 11.93
CA VAL A 188 28.84 -1.28 12.86
C VAL A 188 27.60 -0.99 13.67
N THR A 189 26.65 -1.92 13.69
CA THR A 189 25.52 -1.88 14.62
C THR A 189 25.80 -2.80 15.79
N ILE A 190 25.72 -2.27 17.01
CA ILE A 190 25.82 -3.00 18.27
C ILE A 190 24.42 -3.01 18.87
N ALA A 191 23.78 -4.17 18.94
CA ALA A 191 22.41 -4.31 19.41
C ALA A 191 22.22 -5.51 20.31
N GLY A 192 21.20 -5.50 21.17
CA GLY A 192 20.94 -6.58 22.09
C GLY A 192 19.67 -6.37 22.90
N SER A 193 19.44 -7.24 23.87
CA SER A 193 18.29 -7.18 24.78
C SER A 193 18.68 -7.58 26.19
N VAL A 194 17.94 -7.06 27.17
CA VAL A 194 17.99 -7.51 28.57
C VAL A 194 16.65 -8.13 28.96
N SER A 195 16.66 -9.10 29.87
CA SER A 195 15.42 -9.80 30.29
C SER A 195 14.54 -8.98 31.23
N GLU A 196 15.10 -8.00 31.94
CA GLU A 196 14.41 -7.10 32.87
C GLU A 196 15.21 -5.80 33.09
N GLU A 197 14.54 -4.74 33.54
CA GLU A 197 15.18 -3.45 33.87
C GLU A 197 15.83 -3.51 35.26
N LEU A 198 17.12 -3.18 35.34
CA LEU A 198 17.84 -3.05 36.61
C LEU A 198 17.84 -1.61 37.09
N PHE A 199 17.80 -1.43 38.40
CA PHE A 199 17.92 -0.14 39.06
C PHE A 199 19.17 -0.08 39.92
N THR A 200 19.84 1.07 39.93
CA THR A 200 20.96 1.35 40.83
C THR A 200 20.49 1.41 42.29
N SER A 201 21.42 1.36 43.23
CA SER A 201 21.13 1.51 44.68
C SER A 201 20.43 2.82 45.07
N LEU A 202 20.37 3.81 44.17
CA LEU A 202 19.69 5.09 44.34
C LEU A 202 18.32 5.14 43.63
N SER A 203 17.80 3.99 43.18
CA SER A 203 16.53 3.86 42.46
C SER A 203 16.49 4.62 41.11
N THR A 204 17.64 4.82 40.47
CA THR A 204 17.71 5.28 39.08
C THR A 204 17.86 4.06 38.16
N PRO A 205 17.28 4.05 36.95
CA PRO A 205 17.54 2.99 35.98
C PRO A 205 19.05 2.82 35.75
N GLU A 206 19.52 1.57 35.65
CA GLU A 206 20.90 1.26 35.25
C GLU A 206 21.06 1.51 33.75
N MET A 207 22.27 1.89 33.32
CA MET A 207 22.59 2.10 31.90
C MET A 207 23.41 0.92 31.35
N ILE A 208 23.15 0.59 30.09
CA ILE A 208 23.98 -0.30 29.30
C ILE A 208 25.26 0.46 28.94
N LYS A 209 26.41 -0.07 29.35
CA LYS A 209 27.74 0.50 29.11
C LYS A 209 28.45 -0.33 28.05
N ILE A 210 28.82 0.31 26.95
CA ILE A 210 29.52 -0.32 25.82
C ILE A 210 30.92 0.27 25.75
N ASN A 211 31.93 -0.58 25.92
CA ASN A 211 33.34 -0.23 25.82
C ASN A 211 33.90 -0.82 24.52
N ILE A 212 34.50 0.01 23.67
CA ILE A 212 35.12 -0.41 22.42
C ILE A 212 36.62 -0.09 22.51
N GLN A 213 37.46 -1.09 22.25
CA GLN A 213 38.92 -0.95 22.28
C GLN A 213 39.54 -1.56 21.03
N GLY A 214 40.39 -0.79 20.35
CA GLY A 214 41.13 -1.24 19.16
C GLY A 214 42.49 -0.54 19.03
N PRO A 215 43.17 -0.65 17.87
CA PRO A 215 44.49 -0.08 17.67
C PRO A 215 44.48 1.46 17.78
N ASN A 216 45.05 1.99 18.87
CA ASN A 216 45.03 3.41 19.23
C ASN A 216 43.63 4.04 19.31
N TYR A 217 42.59 3.23 19.45
CA TYR A 217 41.21 3.67 19.52
C TYR A 217 40.56 3.15 20.80
N PHE A 218 39.84 4.03 21.49
CA PHE A 218 39.10 3.69 22.70
C PHE A 218 37.85 4.56 22.81
N LYS A 219 36.69 3.94 23.01
CA LYS A 219 35.40 4.64 23.13
C LYS A 219 34.50 3.99 24.17
N ASN A 220 33.84 4.84 24.96
CA ASN A 220 32.82 4.43 25.92
C ASN A 220 31.47 5.04 25.52
N LEU A 221 30.44 4.21 25.46
CA LEU A 221 29.05 4.61 25.25
C LEU A 221 28.21 4.15 26.45
N ALA A 222 27.16 4.91 26.76
CA ALA A 222 26.17 4.56 27.76
C ALA A 222 24.78 4.93 27.26
N LEU A 223 23.82 4.03 27.38
CA LEU A 223 22.43 4.23 26.99
C LEU A 223 21.46 3.43 27.87
N PHE A 224 20.20 3.84 27.91
CA PHE A 224 19.15 3.10 28.59
C PHE A 224 18.53 2.06 27.64
N PRO A 225 18.10 0.89 28.15
CA PRO A 225 17.21 0.01 27.40
C PRO A 225 15.94 0.75 26.98
N ASP A 226 15.37 0.38 25.83
CA ASP A 226 14.08 0.89 25.39
C ASP A 226 12.90 0.23 26.14
N ARG A 227 11.67 0.57 25.76
CA ARG A 227 10.45 0.05 26.40
C ARG A 227 10.29 -1.47 26.26
N ASP A 228 10.88 -2.05 25.22
CA ASP A 228 10.83 -3.49 24.94
C ASP A 228 12.10 -4.19 25.47
N LEU A 229 12.86 -3.51 26.34
CA LEU A 229 14.13 -3.96 26.93
C LEU A 229 15.21 -4.27 25.89
N GLY A 230 15.08 -3.71 24.70
CA GLY A 230 16.06 -3.74 23.63
C GLY A 230 17.06 -2.59 23.75
N PHE A 231 18.17 -2.71 23.04
CA PHE A 231 19.10 -1.61 22.87
C PHE A 231 19.83 -1.71 21.54
N SER A 232 20.19 -0.56 20.96
CA SER A 232 20.97 -0.49 19.73
C SER A 232 21.77 0.81 19.65
N THR A 233 22.97 0.73 19.11
CA THR A 233 23.82 1.89 18.77
C THR A 233 24.68 1.58 17.56
N THR A 234 25.20 2.62 16.90
CA THR A 234 25.99 2.49 15.68
C THR A 234 27.35 3.18 15.80
N LEU A 235 28.34 2.66 15.07
CA LEU A 235 29.69 3.23 14.94
C LEU A 235 30.03 3.39 13.46
N ASN A 236 30.31 4.62 13.02
CA ASN A 236 30.79 4.89 11.67
C ASN A 236 32.32 4.68 11.61
N LEU A 237 32.78 3.70 10.83
CA LEU A 237 34.19 3.29 10.77
C LEU A 237 35.01 4.13 9.79
N GLN A 238 35.14 5.43 10.04
CA GLN A 238 35.98 6.32 9.23
C GLN A 238 37.36 6.55 9.86
N LYS A 239 38.41 6.63 9.04
CA LYS A 239 39.78 6.96 9.50
C LYS A 239 39.86 8.33 10.16
N VAL A 240 39.11 9.31 9.64
CA VAL A 240 39.03 10.66 10.21
C VAL A 240 38.46 10.68 11.63
N LEU A 241 37.69 9.66 12.02
CA LEU A 241 37.14 9.48 13.38
C LEU A 241 38.08 8.71 14.31
N GLY A 242 39.30 8.39 13.85
CA GLY A 242 40.35 7.73 14.64
C GLY A 242 40.37 6.20 14.55
N PHE A 243 39.55 5.59 13.69
CA PHE A 243 39.61 4.16 13.44
C PHE A 243 40.83 3.79 12.58
N ASN A 244 41.58 2.78 13.02
CA ASN A 244 42.70 2.19 12.30
C ASN A 244 42.40 0.73 11.92
N GLN A 245 43.13 0.21 10.93
CA GLN A 245 43.05 -1.20 10.56
C GLN A 245 43.42 -2.09 11.76
N GLY A 246 42.62 -3.14 12.02
CA GLY A 246 42.88 -4.12 13.06
C GLY A 246 41.61 -4.61 13.76
N SER A 247 41.79 -5.34 14.86
CA SER A 247 40.70 -5.95 15.62
C SER A 247 40.22 -5.03 16.74
N TYR A 248 38.91 -4.97 16.93
CA TYR A 248 38.22 -4.17 17.93
C TYR A 248 37.41 -5.07 18.85
N ASP A 249 37.72 -4.99 20.14
CA ASP A 249 36.97 -5.66 21.20
C ASP A 249 35.81 -4.76 21.66
N VAL A 250 34.60 -5.31 21.73
CA VAL A 250 33.38 -4.63 22.17
C VAL A 250 32.85 -5.33 23.41
N LYS A 251 32.91 -4.66 24.55
CA LYS A 251 32.38 -5.14 25.83
C LYS A 251 31.11 -4.38 26.19
N VAL A 252 29.99 -5.08 26.18
CA VAL A 252 28.69 -4.58 26.63
C VAL A 252 28.45 -5.03 28.07
N SER A 253 27.98 -4.13 28.93
CA SER A 253 27.72 -4.43 30.33
C SER A 253 26.45 -3.75 30.85
N TYR A 254 25.71 -4.44 31.72
CA TYR A 254 24.51 -3.95 32.38
C TYR A 254 24.45 -4.50 33.80
N GLY A 255 24.62 -3.63 34.79
CA GLY A 255 24.88 -4.05 36.17
C GLY A 255 26.16 -4.88 36.28
N GLU A 256 26.04 -6.11 36.78
CA GLU A 256 27.15 -7.09 36.89
C GLU A 256 27.30 -7.99 35.64
N TYR A 257 26.35 -7.94 34.71
CA TYR A 257 26.31 -8.82 33.54
C TYR A 257 27.09 -8.20 32.38
N THR A 258 27.84 -9.05 31.66
CA THR A 258 28.68 -8.60 30.54
C THR A 258 28.58 -9.54 29.35
N SER A 259 28.60 -8.96 28.14
CA SER A 259 28.74 -9.68 26.87
C SER A 259 29.94 -9.12 26.11
N GLU A 260 30.80 -9.99 25.59
CA GLU A 260 32.01 -9.62 24.86
C GLU A 260 31.88 -10.06 23.40
N LEU A 261 32.13 -9.13 22.49
CA LEU A 261 32.03 -9.27 21.04
C LEU A 261 33.33 -8.74 20.42
N ASN A 262 33.61 -9.09 19.18
CA ASN A 262 34.73 -8.51 18.44
C ASN A 262 34.39 -8.36 16.96
N PHE A 263 35.00 -7.37 16.31
CA PHE A 263 35.02 -7.24 14.87
C PHE A 263 36.41 -6.86 14.36
N THR A 264 36.65 -7.05 13.07
CA THR A 264 37.91 -6.67 12.41
C THR A 264 37.65 -5.64 11.33
N LEU A 265 38.46 -4.58 11.29
CA LEU A 265 38.42 -3.53 10.27
C LEU A 265 39.58 -3.73 9.29
N ASN A 266 39.25 -3.97 8.02
CA ASN A 266 40.18 -4.23 6.93
C ASN A 266 40.24 -3.03 5.96
N ASN A 267 41.33 -2.92 5.18
CA ASN A 267 41.34 -2.01 4.02
C ASN A 267 40.52 -2.62 2.88
N GLU A 268 39.92 -1.78 2.03
CA GLU A 268 39.42 -2.24 0.73
C GLU A 268 40.60 -2.73 -0.13
N ASP A 269 40.41 -3.82 -0.87
CA ASP A 269 41.35 -4.28 -1.88
C ASP A 269 41.36 -3.26 -3.04
N ASP A 270 42.38 -2.40 -3.01
CA ASP A 270 42.61 -1.21 -3.85
C ASP A 270 42.99 -1.55 -5.30
N SER A 271 42.09 -2.21 -6.03
CA SER A 271 42.38 -2.72 -7.39
C SER A 271 41.71 -1.95 -8.53
N SER A 272 40.82 -0.97 -8.27
CA SER A 272 40.03 -0.36 -9.36
C SER A 272 39.67 1.13 -9.24
N ILE A 273 40.35 1.92 -8.41
CA ILE A 273 40.05 3.35 -8.26
C ILE A 273 41.23 4.20 -8.73
N SER A 274 41.00 5.06 -9.72
CA SER A 274 41.98 6.05 -10.20
C SER A 274 42.42 6.99 -9.08
N GLU A 275 43.71 7.36 -9.03
CA GLU A 275 44.29 8.25 -7.99
C GLU A 275 43.56 9.60 -7.81
N SER A 276 42.76 10.07 -8.78
CA SER A 276 42.05 11.35 -8.71
C SER A 276 40.84 11.40 -7.78
N THR A 277 40.38 10.26 -7.25
CA THR A 277 39.20 10.18 -6.37
C THR A 277 39.53 9.90 -4.91
N LYS A 278 40.81 9.83 -4.53
CA LYS A 278 41.23 9.38 -3.21
C LYS A 278 41.15 10.40 -2.08
N ASN A 279 41.09 11.72 -2.36
CA ASN A 279 41.09 12.74 -1.31
C ASN A 279 40.15 13.92 -1.63
N ASN A 280 38.82 13.75 -1.47
CA ASN A 280 37.87 14.85 -1.63
C ASN A 280 37.44 15.36 -0.24
N LEU A 281 37.67 16.66 0.01
CA LEU A 281 37.19 17.38 1.18
C LEU A 281 36.37 18.58 0.68
N GLU A 282 35.08 18.57 0.96
CA GLU A 282 34.15 19.63 0.58
C GLU A 282 33.69 20.40 1.81
N ILE A 283 33.68 21.73 1.75
CA ILE A 283 33.21 22.59 2.83
C ILE A 283 31.94 23.32 2.39
N SER A 284 30.94 23.38 3.26
CA SER A 284 29.61 23.92 2.95
C SER A 284 28.96 24.57 4.17
N THR A 285 27.87 25.30 3.92
CA THR A 285 27.05 25.96 4.93
C THR A 285 25.61 25.46 4.89
N ASP A 286 24.86 25.64 5.98
CA ASP A 286 23.47 25.15 6.07
C ASP A 286 22.47 25.94 5.20
N LYS A 287 22.80 27.19 4.87
CA LYS A 287 22.05 28.05 3.96
C LYS A 287 23.00 28.75 2.98
N GLU A 288 22.48 29.16 1.84
CA GLU A 288 23.21 30.00 0.87
C GLU A 288 23.21 31.48 1.25
N SER A 289 22.24 31.92 2.07
CA SER A 289 22.07 33.31 2.50
C SER A 289 21.59 33.43 3.95
N TYR A 290 22.03 34.51 4.61
CA TYR A 290 21.71 34.82 5.99
C TYR A 290 21.38 36.31 6.18
N ILE A 291 20.72 36.65 7.28
CA ILE A 291 20.55 38.02 7.78
C ILE A 291 21.36 38.25 9.07
N PRO A 292 21.69 39.52 9.43
CA PRO A 292 22.36 39.83 10.69
C PRO A 292 21.59 39.28 11.90
N GLY A 293 22.28 38.59 12.79
CA GLY A 293 21.71 37.90 13.95
C GLY A 293 21.51 36.40 13.77
N GLU A 294 21.64 35.87 12.55
CA GLU A 294 21.63 34.43 12.32
C GLU A 294 22.99 33.77 12.60
N THR A 295 22.97 32.46 12.82
CA THR A 295 24.16 31.63 13.00
C THR A 295 24.39 30.78 11.75
N VAL A 296 25.52 31.00 11.09
CA VAL A 296 25.98 30.17 9.97
C VAL A 296 26.53 28.86 10.54
N ILE A 297 26.02 27.72 10.09
CA ILE A 297 26.57 26.42 10.42
C ILE A 297 27.53 26.03 9.31
N LEU A 298 28.81 25.99 9.62
CA LEU A 298 29.87 25.58 8.71
C LEU A 298 30.18 24.11 8.96
N PHE A 299 30.18 23.28 7.91
CA PHE A 299 30.53 21.87 8.00
C PHE A 299 31.34 21.42 6.80
N ALA A 300 32.05 20.29 6.94
CA ALA A 300 32.81 19.70 5.85
C ALA A 300 32.63 18.18 5.77
N ASP A 301 32.52 17.70 4.54
CA ASP A 301 32.41 16.29 4.19
C ASP A 301 33.73 15.77 3.58
N THR A 302 34.06 14.52 3.87
CA THR A 302 35.33 13.88 3.49
C THR A 302 35.13 12.44 3.07
N ASN A 303 35.89 11.97 2.09
CA ASN A 303 35.98 10.55 1.78
C ASN A 303 36.91 9.78 2.77
N SER A 304 36.81 8.45 2.75
CA SER A 304 37.30 7.44 3.72
C SER A 304 38.77 7.50 4.11
N GLU A 305 39.61 8.11 3.27
CA GLU A 305 41.05 7.89 3.29
C GLU A 305 41.82 8.95 4.09
N ILE A 306 41.17 10.06 4.45
CA ILE A 306 41.80 11.12 5.21
C ILE A 306 42.05 10.65 6.65
N GLN A 307 43.33 10.67 7.07
CA GLN A 307 43.74 10.35 8.45
C GLN A 307 43.12 11.35 9.45
N TYR A 308 43.19 11.10 10.76
CA TYR A 308 42.78 12.08 11.76
C TYR A 308 43.64 13.37 11.69
N GLY A 309 43.01 14.53 11.78
CA GLY A 309 43.68 15.83 11.67
C GLY A 309 42.75 17.01 11.92
N GLY A 310 43.21 18.23 11.61
CA GLY A 310 42.45 19.46 11.84
C GLY A 310 42.16 20.20 10.53
N LEU A 311 40.96 20.77 10.42
CA LEU A 311 40.55 21.69 9.35
C LEU A 311 40.68 23.12 9.85
N ASP A 312 41.74 23.81 9.44
CA ASP A 312 41.86 25.26 9.63
C ASP A 312 40.87 25.96 8.71
N TYR A 313 40.13 26.95 9.20
CA TYR A 313 39.23 27.76 8.37
C TYR A 313 39.41 29.25 8.61
N THR A 314 39.16 30.05 7.58
CA THR A 314 39.08 31.50 7.63
C THR A 314 37.84 31.97 6.90
N VAL A 315 37.12 32.92 7.49
CA VAL A 315 35.95 33.56 6.88
C VAL A 315 36.27 35.02 6.64
N THR A 316 36.07 35.47 5.42
CA THR A 316 36.42 36.81 4.96
C THR A 316 35.17 37.53 4.44
N ASN A 317 34.95 38.77 4.87
CA ASN A 317 33.83 39.59 4.41
C ASN A 317 34.08 40.17 3.00
N PRO A 318 33.09 40.82 2.36
CA PRO A 318 33.24 41.45 1.04
C PRO A 318 34.37 42.50 0.95
N ASN A 319 34.77 43.08 2.07
CA ASN A 319 35.85 44.07 2.16
C ASN A 319 37.24 43.42 2.29
N GLN A 320 37.33 42.09 2.21
CA GLN A 320 38.55 41.30 2.39
C GLN A 320 39.10 41.29 3.83
N GLU A 321 38.25 41.53 4.82
CA GLU A 321 38.62 41.46 6.24
C GLU A 321 38.24 40.09 6.82
N ILE A 322 39.17 39.46 7.56
CA ILE A 322 38.92 38.20 8.26
C ILE A 322 38.04 38.49 9.49
N ILE A 323 36.91 37.81 9.57
CA ILE A 323 35.94 37.95 10.66
C ILE A 323 35.92 36.73 11.59
N PHE A 324 36.25 35.55 11.06
CA PHE A 324 36.36 34.32 11.83
C PHE A 324 37.57 33.53 11.35
N GLU A 325 38.30 32.94 12.28
CA GLU A 325 39.35 31.97 12.01
C GLU A 325 39.37 30.92 13.11
N GLY A 326 39.73 29.69 12.79
CA GLY A 326 39.81 28.62 13.77
C GLY A 326 40.28 27.30 13.18
N THR A 327 40.32 26.27 14.03
CA THR A 327 40.62 24.89 13.62
C THR A 327 39.52 23.96 14.12
N ILE A 328 38.91 23.20 13.22
CA ILE A 328 37.89 22.20 13.53
C ILE A 328 38.57 20.83 13.59
N PHE A 329 38.41 20.14 14.71
CA PHE A 329 38.83 18.73 14.85
C PHE A 329 37.62 17.82 14.72
N PRO A 330 37.78 16.63 14.13
CA PRO A 330 36.66 15.77 13.87
C PRO A 330 36.07 15.24 15.18
N ASN A 331 34.76 15.42 15.37
CA ASN A 331 34.11 15.09 16.65
C ASN A 331 32.65 14.69 16.50
N GLU A 332 32.40 13.38 16.57
CA GLU A 332 31.06 12.78 16.43
C GLU A 332 29.96 13.37 17.34
N LYS A 333 30.31 14.01 18.47
CA LYS A 333 29.32 14.63 19.38
C LYS A 333 28.85 16.01 18.93
N PHE A 334 29.66 16.77 18.20
CA PHE A 334 29.33 18.12 17.72
C PHE A 334 29.05 18.13 16.20
N SER A 335 29.35 17.01 15.53
CA SER A 335 29.19 16.72 14.11
C SER A 335 27.76 16.47 13.61
N LYS A 336 26.73 16.47 14.47
CA LYS A 336 25.33 16.29 14.02
C LYS A 336 24.75 17.64 13.63
N VAL A 337 24.62 17.88 12.32
CA VAL A 337 23.87 19.03 11.81
C VAL A 337 22.40 18.60 11.71
N PHE A 338 21.55 19.19 12.55
CA PHE A 338 20.11 18.94 12.50
C PHE A 338 19.49 19.86 11.46
N GLN A 339 19.34 19.39 10.23
CA GLN A 339 18.31 19.91 9.33
C GLN A 339 17.09 18.99 9.46
N HIS A 340 15.90 19.58 9.57
CA HIS A 340 14.58 18.97 9.70
C HIS A 340 14.52 17.43 9.59
N GLY A 341 14.63 16.73 10.74
CA GLY A 341 14.41 15.28 10.85
C GLY A 341 15.63 14.41 10.52
N ALA A 342 16.25 13.83 11.56
CA ALA A 342 17.43 12.96 11.55
C ALA A 342 18.74 13.65 11.08
N GLY A 343 19.47 14.27 12.02
CA GLY A 343 20.71 14.99 11.72
C GLY A 343 21.81 14.13 11.10
N GLU A 344 22.37 14.62 9.99
CA GLU A 344 23.51 14.03 9.29
C GLU A 344 24.81 14.28 10.05
N LEU A 345 25.73 13.29 10.01
CA LEU A 345 27.00 13.34 10.74
C LEU A 345 28.12 13.85 9.81
N PHE A 346 28.56 15.09 10.02
CA PHE A 346 29.70 15.68 9.29
C PHE A 346 30.94 15.69 10.16
N ALA A 347 32.05 15.09 9.70
CA ALA A 347 33.27 14.95 10.50
C ALA A 347 33.72 16.30 11.10
N PHE A 348 33.62 17.40 10.35
CA PHE A 348 33.95 18.75 10.80
C PHE A 348 32.69 19.63 10.83
N SER A 349 32.42 20.30 11.96
CA SER A 349 31.36 21.31 12.07
C SER A 349 31.71 22.43 13.06
N THR A 350 31.24 23.64 12.80
CA THR A 350 31.29 24.80 13.71
C THR A 350 30.16 25.78 13.41
N GLN A 351 29.95 26.76 14.31
CA GLN A 351 28.88 27.75 14.23
C GLN A 351 29.47 29.17 14.28
N LEU A 352 29.00 30.05 13.39
CA LEU A 352 29.49 31.43 13.26
C LEU A 352 28.30 32.40 13.36
N PHE A 353 28.27 33.22 14.41
CA PHE A 353 27.18 34.17 14.64
C PHE A 353 27.41 35.48 13.87
N MET A 354 26.48 35.86 13.00
CA MET A 354 26.58 37.09 12.22
C MET A 354 26.15 38.31 13.05
N GLU A 355 27.06 39.25 13.29
CA GLU A 355 26.79 40.40 14.16
C GLU A 355 25.70 41.33 13.62
N THR A 356 24.86 41.85 14.53
CA THR A 356 23.76 42.80 14.22
C THR A 356 24.20 44.27 14.23
N VAL A 357 25.42 44.57 14.68
CA VAL A 357 25.92 45.94 14.84
C VAL A 357 26.82 46.29 13.66
N ASN A 358 26.37 47.23 12.81
CA ASN A 358 27.07 47.61 11.56
C ASN A 358 27.42 46.42 10.64
N PRO A 359 26.44 45.58 10.25
CA PRO A 359 26.69 44.44 9.38
C PRO A 359 27.24 44.89 8.01
N VAL A 360 28.21 44.14 7.48
CA VAL A 360 28.73 44.34 6.12
C VAL A 360 27.97 43.40 5.19
N TYR A 361 27.06 43.92 4.37
CA TYR A 361 26.29 43.09 3.44
C TYR A 361 27.09 42.68 2.21
N GLY A 362 26.82 41.49 1.68
CA GLY A 362 27.44 40.93 0.48
C GLY A 362 27.93 39.50 0.67
N THR A 363 28.78 39.02 -0.24
CA THR A 363 29.30 37.65 -0.24
C THR A 363 30.49 37.47 0.70
N TYR A 364 30.35 36.56 1.66
CA TYR A 364 31.40 36.12 2.56
C TYR A 364 32.06 34.87 1.98
N THR A 365 33.39 34.82 1.98
CA THR A 365 34.16 33.68 1.47
C THR A 365 34.74 32.90 2.64
N ILE A 366 34.61 31.58 2.59
CA ILE A 366 35.17 30.66 3.58
C ILE A 366 36.27 29.86 2.89
N GLU A 367 37.48 29.91 3.41
CA GLU A 367 38.61 29.08 2.98
C GLU A 367 38.93 28.05 4.06
N GLY A 368 39.13 26.80 3.67
CA GLY A 368 39.48 25.70 4.55
C GLY A 368 40.78 25.03 4.13
N THR A 369 41.69 24.79 5.08
CA THR A 369 42.93 24.02 4.90
C THR A 369 42.97 22.87 5.89
N TYR A 370 42.80 21.65 5.40
CA TYR A 370 42.94 20.44 6.17
C TYR A 370 44.40 20.01 6.31
N LYS A 371 44.79 19.53 7.50
CA LYS A 371 46.13 19.02 7.81
C LYS A 371 46.04 17.72 8.61
N SER A 372 46.52 16.61 8.04
CA SER A 372 46.61 15.33 8.77
C SER A 372 47.69 15.37 9.86
N GLN A 373 47.45 14.70 10.99
CA GLN A 373 48.44 14.58 12.07
C GLN A 373 49.17 13.23 11.99
N ASN A 374 50.48 13.26 11.75
CA ASN A 374 51.32 12.07 11.91
C ASN A 374 51.63 11.84 13.42
N PRO A 375 51.27 10.70 14.01
CA PRO A 375 51.49 10.43 15.43
C PRO A 375 52.96 10.16 15.82
N LEU A 376 53.87 9.98 14.86
CA LEU A 376 55.29 9.69 15.06
C LEU A 376 56.22 10.88 14.75
N TYR A 377 55.79 11.84 13.93
CA TYR A 377 56.57 13.03 13.56
C TYR A 377 55.67 14.28 13.54
N TYR A 378 56.15 15.40 14.10
CA TYR A 378 55.47 16.71 14.10
C TYR A 378 55.43 17.37 12.70
N SER A 379 55.00 16.64 11.67
CA SER A 379 54.85 17.10 10.29
C SER A 379 53.56 16.54 9.69
N SER A 380 52.78 17.38 9.01
CA SER A 380 51.57 16.97 8.28
C SER A 380 51.92 16.16 7.04
N GLU A 381 51.26 15.03 6.81
CA GLU A 381 51.46 14.19 5.61
C GLU A 381 50.61 14.68 4.43
N ASP A 382 49.36 15.07 4.69
CA ASP A 382 48.39 15.51 3.68
C ASP A 382 47.89 16.92 4.02
N VAL A 383 47.93 17.82 3.03
CA VAL A 383 47.38 19.17 3.11
C VAL A 383 46.40 19.37 1.95
N ILE A 384 45.13 19.63 2.26
CA ILE A 384 44.05 19.80 1.28
C ILE A 384 43.41 21.17 1.50
N ASN A 385 43.23 21.93 0.42
CA ASN A 385 42.56 23.23 0.46
C ASN A 385 41.20 23.14 -0.20
N THR A 386 40.20 23.78 0.38
CA THR A 386 38.82 23.85 -0.10
C THR A 386 38.24 25.23 0.21
N SER A 387 37.18 25.64 -0.48
CA SER A 387 36.53 26.92 -0.22
C SER A 387 35.05 26.91 -0.60
N THR A 388 34.28 27.79 0.04
CA THR A 388 32.86 28.03 -0.23
C THR A 388 32.49 29.47 0.09
N SER A 389 31.22 29.85 -0.09
CA SER A 389 30.75 31.21 0.19
C SER A 389 29.27 31.25 0.54
N PHE A 390 28.86 32.24 1.33
CA PHE A 390 27.46 32.56 1.62
C PHE A 390 27.20 34.06 1.47
N VAL A 391 25.93 34.48 1.38
CA VAL A 391 25.55 35.89 1.25
C VAL A 391 24.93 36.40 2.56
N LEU A 392 25.37 37.55 3.06
CA LEU A 392 24.67 38.30 4.12
C LEU A 392 23.83 39.41 3.49
N SER A 393 22.50 39.36 3.67
CA SER A 393 21.53 40.31 3.12
C SER A 393 20.82 41.15 4.18
N GLU A 394 20.25 42.28 3.77
CA GLU A 394 19.38 43.10 4.61
C GLU A 394 18.07 42.36 4.93
N ASP A 395 17.58 42.53 6.15
CA ASP A 395 16.28 42.03 6.59
C ASP A 395 15.17 42.99 6.15
N VAL A 396 14.53 42.72 5.00
CA VAL A 396 13.45 43.55 4.43
C VAL A 396 12.10 43.08 4.97
N LYS A 397 11.36 43.99 5.63
CA LYS A 397 10.07 43.70 6.27
C LYS A 397 8.91 44.44 5.60
N GLU A 398 7.72 43.85 5.68
CA GLU A 398 6.48 44.47 5.23
C GLU A 398 5.98 45.52 6.24
N ASP A 399 5.28 46.57 5.77
CA ASP A 399 4.70 47.63 6.62
C ASP A 399 3.34 47.19 7.22
N VAL A 400 3.31 46.01 7.83
CA VAL A 400 2.18 45.43 8.57
C VAL A 400 2.68 44.79 9.85
N LEU A 401 1.89 44.80 10.92
CA LEU A 401 2.37 44.35 12.24
C LEU A 401 2.68 42.84 12.28
N ILE A 402 1.80 42.03 11.69
CA ILE A 402 1.95 40.57 11.55
C ILE A 402 1.67 40.20 10.09
N SER A 403 2.68 39.64 9.41
CA SER A 403 2.52 39.00 8.10
C SER A 403 2.19 37.53 8.29
N ILE A 404 1.26 36.99 7.51
CA ILE A 404 0.89 35.58 7.53
C ILE A 404 0.53 35.10 6.13
N SER A 405 0.96 33.90 5.77
CA SER A 405 0.67 33.24 4.52
C SER A 405 0.58 31.74 4.73
N THR A 406 0.05 31.06 3.72
CA THR A 406 0.08 29.60 3.60
C THR A 406 0.85 29.22 2.34
N ASP A 407 1.40 28.01 2.28
CA ASP A 407 2.18 27.55 1.11
C ASP A 407 1.31 27.37 -0.15
N LYS A 408 0.02 27.07 0.04
CA LYS A 408 -1.02 27.01 -1.00
C LYS A 408 -2.27 27.77 -0.58
N GLU A 409 -3.11 28.13 -1.55
CA GLU A 409 -4.46 28.67 -1.32
C GLU A 409 -5.54 27.57 -1.30
N ILE A 410 -5.25 26.40 -1.89
CA ILE A 410 -6.18 25.27 -2.05
C ILE A 410 -5.46 23.97 -1.68
N TYR A 411 -6.09 23.15 -0.85
CA TYR A 411 -5.57 21.91 -0.29
C TYR A 411 -6.55 20.76 -0.50
N ALA A 412 -6.02 19.53 -0.52
CA ALA A 412 -6.82 18.33 -0.36
C ALA A 412 -6.92 17.93 1.12
N VAL A 413 -7.93 17.12 1.47
CA VAL A 413 -8.00 16.54 2.82
C VAL A 413 -6.80 15.64 3.06
N GLY A 414 -6.16 15.77 4.22
CA GLY A 414 -4.92 15.07 4.57
C GLY A 414 -3.63 15.75 4.12
N ASP A 415 -3.69 16.82 3.31
CA ASP A 415 -2.54 17.67 3.04
C ASP A 415 -2.03 18.30 4.35
N ILE A 416 -0.73 18.56 4.41
CA ILE A 416 -0.13 19.39 5.44
C ILE A 416 -0.34 20.84 5.03
N ILE A 417 -1.08 21.58 5.84
CA ILE A 417 -1.21 23.02 5.68
C ILE A 417 -0.02 23.65 6.40
N LYS A 418 0.87 24.30 5.64
CA LYS A 418 2.00 25.03 6.21
C LYS A 418 1.65 26.50 6.32
N VAL A 419 1.62 26.99 7.54
CA VAL A 419 1.38 28.39 7.85
C VAL A 419 2.72 29.02 8.18
N THR A 420 3.09 30.05 7.43
CA THR A 420 4.29 30.83 7.69
C THR A 420 3.90 32.26 8.00
N GLY A 421 4.59 32.89 8.93
CA GLY A 421 4.34 34.30 9.21
C GLY A 421 5.49 34.97 9.92
N ARG A 422 5.30 36.25 10.20
CA ARG A 422 6.30 37.09 10.82
C ARG A 422 5.67 38.21 11.64
N SER A 423 6.21 38.44 12.83
CA SER A 423 6.01 39.71 13.54
C SER A 423 7.06 40.72 13.06
N ASN A 424 6.64 41.78 12.38
CA ASN A 424 7.56 42.70 11.72
C ASN A 424 8.17 43.73 12.69
N ASP A 425 7.37 44.24 13.64
CA ASP A 425 7.75 45.38 14.48
C ASP A 425 7.95 45.06 15.97
N ILE A 426 7.23 44.06 16.51
CA ILE A 426 7.17 43.81 17.96
C ILE A 426 7.61 42.38 18.26
N TRP A 427 8.63 42.23 19.09
CA TRP A 427 9.09 40.92 19.55
C TRP A 427 8.23 40.43 20.72
N VAL A 428 7.70 39.21 20.58
CA VAL A 428 7.01 38.44 21.63
C VAL A 428 7.50 36.98 21.57
N GLU A 429 7.25 36.20 22.62
CA GLU A 429 7.67 34.78 22.65
C GLU A 429 6.74 33.87 21.86
N ASP A 430 5.44 34.11 21.95
CA ASP A 430 4.38 33.39 21.24
C ASP A 430 3.28 34.34 20.71
N LEU A 431 2.54 33.88 19.71
CA LEU A 431 1.32 34.52 19.18
C LEU A 431 0.15 33.52 19.26
N GLU A 432 -1.07 34.00 19.46
CA GLU A 432 -2.27 33.16 19.43
C GLU A 432 -2.62 32.82 17.98
N LEU A 433 -2.83 31.54 17.68
CA LEU A 433 -3.25 31.05 16.37
C LEU A 433 -4.63 30.42 16.47
N ARG A 434 -5.53 30.82 15.59
CA ARG A 434 -6.86 30.24 15.46
C ARG A 434 -7.18 29.88 14.02
N VAL A 435 -7.58 28.64 13.77
CA VAL A 435 -8.06 28.16 12.47
C VAL A 435 -9.54 27.85 12.59
N MET A 436 -10.35 28.53 11.79
CA MET A 436 -11.79 28.34 11.78
C MET A 436 -12.25 27.90 10.40
N GLN A 437 -13.11 26.88 10.34
CA GLN A 437 -13.87 26.57 9.14
C GLN A 437 -14.98 27.60 8.97
N THR A 438 -14.91 28.39 7.91
CA THR A 438 -15.86 29.44 7.62
C THR A 438 -16.91 29.02 6.60
N GLY A 439 -16.76 27.87 5.93
CA GLY A 439 -17.76 27.32 5.01
C GLY A 439 -17.63 25.82 4.81
N ILE A 440 -18.74 25.14 4.54
CA ILE A 440 -18.74 23.73 4.13
C ILE A 440 -18.90 23.66 2.60
N LEU A 441 -18.03 22.91 1.94
CA LEU A 441 -18.13 22.57 0.53
C LEU A 441 -18.64 21.13 0.42
N SER A 442 -19.94 20.92 0.63
CA SER A 442 -20.58 19.63 0.33
C SER A 442 -21.34 19.71 -1.00
N SER A 443 -21.36 18.60 -1.74
CA SER A 443 -22.23 18.40 -2.90
C SER A 443 -23.72 18.51 -2.56
N SER A 444 -24.07 18.45 -1.28
CA SER A 444 -25.44 18.52 -0.73
C SER A 444 -25.86 19.89 -0.20
N ALA A 445 -25.04 20.94 -0.31
CA ALA A 445 -25.39 22.29 0.15
C ALA A 445 -26.32 23.03 -0.83
N ILE A 446 -27.52 22.48 -1.03
CA ILE A 446 -28.64 23.09 -1.74
C ILE A 446 -29.83 23.15 -0.76
N GLY A 447 -30.27 24.35 -0.39
CA GLY A 447 -31.59 24.58 0.20
C GLY A 447 -31.66 24.72 1.73
N SER A 448 -32.87 25.07 2.18
CA SER A 448 -33.23 25.65 3.49
C SER A 448 -33.11 24.73 4.72
N ASP A 449 -32.61 23.49 4.57
CA ASP A 449 -32.47 22.51 5.66
C ASP A 449 -31.04 22.36 6.22
N ALA A 450 -30.07 23.14 5.73
CA ALA A 450 -28.68 23.09 6.23
C ALA A 450 -28.48 23.59 7.68
N ARG A 451 -29.55 23.86 8.45
CA ARG A 451 -29.46 24.55 9.74
C ARG A 451 -29.72 23.72 10.98
N TYR A 452 -30.00 22.42 10.91
CA TYR A 452 -30.31 21.69 12.15
C TYR A 452 -29.70 20.31 12.39
N LEU A 453 -28.73 19.83 11.59
CA LEU A 453 -27.97 18.62 11.95
C LEU A 453 -26.53 18.62 11.39
N ALA A 454 -25.53 19.09 12.15
CA ALA A 454 -24.12 18.64 12.13
C ALA A 454 -23.25 19.45 13.14
N PRO A 455 -22.13 18.88 13.64
CA PRO A 455 -21.42 19.28 14.86
C PRO A 455 -20.60 20.57 14.68
N ASP A 456 -20.06 21.12 15.77
CA ASP A 456 -19.28 22.37 15.78
C ASP A 456 -18.32 22.48 14.56
N PRO A 457 -18.31 23.60 13.83
CA PRO A 457 -17.38 23.82 12.72
C PRO A 457 -15.95 23.73 13.26
N PHE A 458 -15.03 23.15 12.47
CA PHE A 458 -13.62 23.00 12.89
C PHE A 458 -13.06 24.33 13.42
N ASP A 459 -12.70 24.36 14.70
CA ASP A 459 -12.13 25.51 15.39
C ASP A 459 -10.91 25.03 16.18
N LEU A 460 -9.73 25.22 15.60
CA LEU A 460 -8.46 24.92 16.23
C LEU A 460 -7.93 26.21 16.85
N GLN A 461 -7.69 26.20 18.16
CA GLN A 461 -6.98 27.26 18.86
C GLN A 461 -5.66 26.70 19.40
N ASP A 462 -4.56 27.37 19.07
CA ASP A 462 -3.22 27.03 19.52
C ASP A 462 -2.35 28.28 19.66
N ARG A 463 -1.05 28.11 19.90
CA ARG A 463 -0.06 29.18 19.97
C ARG A 463 1.16 28.85 19.12
N VAL A 464 1.67 29.85 18.41
CA VAL A 464 2.89 29.73 17.60
C VAL A 464 4.04 30.43 18.27
N ARG A 465 5.17 29.74 18.44
CA ARG A 465 6.40 30.36 18.96
C ARG A 465 7.17 31.02 17.84
N LEU A 466 7.67 32.21 18.12
CA LEU A 466 8.49 32.96 17.17
C LEU A 466 9.95 32.47 17.23
N ASN A 467 10.55 32.38 16.06
CA ASN A 467 11.99 32.24 15.89
C ASN A 467 12.70 33.52 16.38
N GLY A 468 14.01 33.44 16.58
CA GLY A 468 14.83 34.57 17.06
C GLY A 468 14.79 35.81 16.15
N ASP A 469 14.35 35.67 14.90
CA ASP A 469 14.21 36.74 13.89
C ASP A 469 12.77 37.27 13.74
N GLY A 470 11.83 36.76 14.56
CA GLY A 470 10.41 37.13 14.54
C GLY A 470 9.59 36.38 13.48
N THR A 471 10.14 35.41 12.76
CA THR A 471 9.37 34.51 11.88
C THR A 471 8.74 33.37 12.69
N PHE A 472 7.70 32.72 12.16
CA PHE A 472 7.13 31.51 12.73
C PHE A 472 6.64 30.57 11.63
N GLU A 473 6.62 29.28 11.94
CA GLU A 473 6.02 28.24 11.10
C GLU A 473 5.10 27.37 11.96
N TYR A 474 3.96 26.99 11.40
CA TYR A 474 3.01 26.10 12.03
C TYR A 474 2.43 25.15 10.99
N GLU A 475 2.44 23.86 11.30
CA GLU A 475 1.91 22.82 10.43
C GLU A 475 0.77 22.11 11.13
N PHE A 476 -0.34 21.91 10.41
CA PHE A 476 -1.42 21.07 10.86
C PHE A 476 -2.04 20.33 9.68
N LYS A 477 -2.81 19.29 9.97
CA LYS A 477 -3.58 18.56 8.97
C LYS A 477 -5.06 18.67 9.28
N ILE A 478 -5.85 18.80 8.23
CA ILE A 478 -7.28 18.55 8.33
C ILE A 478 -7.48 17.09 7.95
N VAL A 479 -7.80 16.27 8.95
CA VAL A 479 -7.98 14.83 8.80
C VAL A 479 -9.45 14.46 8.82
N GLU A 480 -9.84 13.45 8.05
CA GLU A 480 -11.15 12.81 8.21
C GLU A 480 -11.15 12.03 9.53
N ASN A 481 -11.98 12.43 10.48
CA ASN A 481 -12.07 11.71 11.76
C ASN A 481 -12.92 10.45 11.58
N SER A 482 -12.40 9.29 11.99
CA SER A 482 -13.01 7.96 11.76
C SER A 482 -13.77 7.41 12.97
N SER A 483 -14.02 8.23 14.00
CA SER A 483 -14.88 7.84 15.12
C SER A 483 -16.36 7.94 14.73
N ALA A 484 -17.05 6.81 14.79
CA ALA A 484 -18.48 6.68 14.54
C ALA A 484 -19.30 7.60 15.47
N ASP A 485 -19.90 8.65 14.92
CA ASP A 485 -21.24 9.19 15.26
C ASP A 485 -21.46 10.66 14.81
N GLU A 486 -20.48 11.32 14.20
CA GLU A 486 -20.65 12.72 13.77
C GLU A 486 -20.41 12.94 12.27
N ASN A 487 -21.34 13.69 11.67
CA ASN A 487 -21.51 13.93 10.23
C ASN A 487 -20.20 14.25 9.48
N TYR A 488 -19.81 13.34 8.59
CA TYR A 488 -18.62 13.33 7.71
C TYR A 488 -18.56 14.46 6.64
N ALA A 489 -19.24 15.58 6.85
CA ALA A 489 -19.31 16.70 5.91
C ALA A 489 -18.43 17.91 6.31
N SER A 490 -17.67 17.83 7.41
CA SER A 490 -17.02 19.00 8.05
C SER A 490 -15.56 19.25 7.66
N SER A 491 -14.93 18.46 6.78
CA SER A 491 -13.51 18.67 6.40
C SER A 491 -13.30 19.46 5.09
N PHE A 492 -14.32 19.54 4.23
CA PHE A 492 -14.26 20.30 2.98
C PHE A 492 -14.86 21.68 3.17
N GLY A 493 -14.19 22.72 2.70
CA GLY A 493 -14.64 24.05 3.09
C GLY A 493 -13.69 25.20 2.84
N ASP A 494 -14.17 26.39 3.17
CA ASP A 494 -13.32 27.56 3.35
C ASP A 494 -12.82 27.57 4.80
N TYR A 495 -11.54 27.89 4.97
CA TYR A 495 -10.90 28.00 6.26
C TYR A 495 -10.22 29.36 6.38
N LYS A 496 -10.26 29.94 7.58
CA LYS A 496 -9.62 31.19 7.92
C LYS A 496 -8.64 30.96 9.06
N ILE A 497 -7.42 31.47 8.91
CA ILE A 497 -6.39 31.47 9.93
C ILE A 497 -6.22 32.90 10.42
N VAL A 498 -6.28 33.09 11.73
CA VAL A 498 -5.99 34.35 12.38
C VAL A 498 -4.85 34.12 13.36
N VAL A 499 -3.81 34.94 13.26
CA VAL A 499 -2.73 35.00 14.24
C VAL A 499 -2.76 36.37 14.88
N SER A 500 -2.93 36.44 16.20
CA SER A 500 -3.19 37.70 16.90
C SER A 500 -2.46 37.81 18.23
N GLU A 501 -2.22 39.06 18.64
CA GLU A 501 -1.75 39.45 19.97
C GLU A 501 -2.22 40.87 20.30
N TYR A 502 -1.98 41.39 21.51
CA TYR A 502 -2.44 42.70 21.97
C TYR A 502 -2.08 43.90 21.06
N PHE A 503 -1.11 43.75 20.16
CA PHE A 503 -0.66 44.81 19.27
C PHE A 503 -1.28 44.74 17.87
N GLY A 504 -1.86 43.61 17.45
CA GLY A 504 -2.50 43.46 16.14
C GLY A 504 -2.74 42.01 15.75
N ASP A 505 -3.35 41.81 14.58
CA ASP A 505 -3.61 40.50 13.98
C ASP A 505 -3.15 40.42 12.52
N GLY A 506 -2.80 39.22 12.10
CA GLY A 506 -2.62 38.81 10.71
C GLY A 506 -3.66 37.75 10.36
N THR A 507 -4.24 37.86 9.17
CA THR A 507 -5.26 36.91 8.69
C THR A 507 -4.86 36.35 7.32
N THR A 508 -5.01 35.03 7.15
CA THR A 508 -4.98 34.37 5.82
C THR A 508 -6.14 33.39 5.70
N SER A 509 -6.42 32.89 4.49
CA SER A 509 -7.50 31.95 4.24
C SER A 509 -7.10 30.94 3.18
N PHE A 510 -7.64 29.74 3.28
CA PHE A 510 -7.40 28.65 2.34
C PHE A 510 -8.65 27.82 2.14
N LYS A 511 -8.66 26.99 1.10
CA LYS A 511 -9.79 26.09 0.79
C LYS A 511 -9.34 24.64 0.90
N VAL A 512 -10.22 23.79 1.41
CA VAL A 512 -10.05 22.34 1.36
C VAL A 512 -11.10 21.78 0.42
N VAL A 513 -10.62 21.18 -0.66
CA VAL A 513 -11.43 20.67 -1.76
C VAL A 513 -11.04 19.23 -2.05
N GLU A 514 -11.85 18.53 -2.83
CA GLU A 514 -11.58 17.14 -3.18
C GLU A 514 -10.37 16.99 -4.12
N ASP A 515 -10.23 17.91 -5.08
CA ASP A 515 -9.12 17.94 -6.03
C ASP A 515 -8.69 19.40 -6.30
N PRO A 516 -7.56 19.85 -5.72
CA PRO A 516 -7.06 21.21 -5.91
C PRO A 516 -6.77 21.59 -7.36
N GLU A 517 -6.36 20.63 -8.20
CA GLU A 517 -5.90 20.89 -9.57
C GLU A 517 -7.06 21.13 -10.55
N SER A 518 -8.24 20.57 -10.24
CA SER A 518 -9.45 20.72 -11.07
C SER A 518 -10.50 21.65 -10.46
N PHE A 519 -10.24 22.21 -9.29
CA PHE A 519 -11.19 23.07 -8.58
C PHE A 519 -11.37 24.41 -9.30
N VAL A 520 -12.63 24.74 -9.62
CA VAL A 520 -13.05 26.04 -10.10
C VAL A 520 -14.13 26.56 -9.16
N ASP A 521 -13.87 27.68 -8.49
CA ASP A 521 -14.85 28.30 -7.60
C ASP A 521 -15.95 28.99 -8.42
N VAL A 522 -17.12 28.35 -8.52
CA VAL A 522 -18.29 28.84 -9.25
C VAL A 522 -19.27 29.63 -8.38
N ARG A 523 -18.93 29.85 -7.10
CA ARG A 523 -19.82 30.52 -6.14
C ARG A 523 -19.90 32.01 -6.45
N THR A 524 -21.08 32.59 -6.26
CA THR A 524 -21.28 34.03 -6.40
C THR A 524 -20.85 34.77 -5.14
N PRO A 525 -20.41 36.04 -5.25
CA PRO A 525 -19.87 36.78 -4.11
C PRO A 525 -20.78 36.92 -2.89
N LEU A 526 -22.11 36.91 -3.07
CA LEU A 526 -23.10 36.95 -1.97
C LEU A 526 -23.89 35.64 -1.82
N GLY A 527 -23.68 34.65 -2.68
CA GLY A 527 -24.34 33.35 -2.62
C GLY A 527 -25.87 33.42 -2.65
N LEU A 528 -26.48 34.44 -3.28
CA LEU A 528 -27.91 34.71 -3.18
C LEU A 528 -28.76 33.57 -3.79
N LYS A 529 -29.61 32.96 -2.97
CA LYS A 529 -30.53 31.88 -3.33
C LYS A 529 -31.94 32.18 -2.81
N MET A 530 -32.93 31.53 -3.43
CA MET A 530 -34.35 31.56 -3.01
C MET A 530 -34.87 30.15 -2.78
N ASP A 531 -35.87 29.98 -1.91
CA ASP A 531 -36.45 28.67 -1.63
C ASP A 531 -37.29 28.11 -2.81
N LYS A 532 -37.94 29.00 -3.58
CA LYS A 532 -38.75 28.65 -4.76
C LYS A 532 -38.58 29.69 -5.88
N SER A 533 -38.85 29.32 -7.12
CA SER A 533 -38.86 30.27 -8.26
C SER A 533 -40.22 30.93 -8.49
N SER A 534 -41.30 30.42 -7.85
CA SER A 534 -42.65 30.98 -7.97
C SER A 534 -43.41 30.92 -6.65
N TYR A 535 -44.19 31.96 -6.37
CA TYR A 535 -44.89 32.17 -5.10
C TYR A 535 -46.34 32.59 -5.34
N VAL A 536 -47.23 32.17 -4.44
CA VAL A 536 -48.61 32.65 -4.41
C VAL A 536 -48.63 34.01 -3.71
N LEU A 537 -49.34 34.99 -4.27
CA LEU A 537 -49.48 36.30 -3.66
C LEU A 537 -50.01 36.18 -2.20
N GLY A 538 -49.31 36.77 -1.23
CA GLY A 538 -49.58 36.66 0.20
C GLY A 538 -48.79 35.57 0.95
N SER A 539 -47.98 34.76 0.25
CA SER A 539 -47.04 33.81 0.87
C SER A 539 -45.69 34.45 1.24
N SER A 540 -44.86 33.71 1.98
CA SER A 540 -43.50 34.12 2.33
C SER A 540 -42.51 33.64 1.28
N LEU A 541 -41.66 34.56 0.83
CA LEU A 541 -40.45 34.31 0.06
C LEU A 541 -39.28 34.24 1.04
N SER A 542 -38.45 33.21 0.96
CA SER A 542 -37.22 33.11 1.74
C SER A 542 -36.00 33.32 0.83
N LEU A 543 -35.12 34.22 1.23
CA LEU A 543 -33.87 34.51 0.53
C LEU A 543 -32.70 34.24 1.48
N THR A 544 -31.74 33.43 1.02
CA THR A 544 -30.55 33.05 1.79
C THR A 544 -29.29 33.36 1.00
N GLY A 545 -28.17 33.60 1.67
CA GLY A 545 -26.88 33.67 1.00
C GLY A 545 -25.69 33.64 1.96
N LYS A 546 -24.49 33.71 1.40
CA LYS A 546 -23.23 33.75 2.14
C LYS A 546 -22.23 34.66 1.45
N ILE A 547 -21.65 35.58 2.20
CA ILE A 547 -20.61 36.49 1.72
C ILE A 547 -19.27 35.75 1.68
N LEU A 548 -18.64 35.65 0.50
CA LEU A 548 -17.40 34.89 0.34
C LEU A 548 -16.19 35.52 1.07
N ASP A 549 -16.02 36.84 0.97
CA ASP A 549 -14.90 37.59 1.59
C ASP A 549 -15.34 38.36 2.84
N TYR A 550 -15.99 37.66 3.78
CA TYR A 550 -16.54 38.30 4.96
C TYR A 550 -15.45 38.64 6.00
N HIS A 551 -15.27 39.93 6.29
CA HIS A 551 -14.48 40.41 7.42
C HIS A 551 -15.41 41.01 8.47
N GLN A 552 -15.38 40.45 9.69
CA GLN A 552 -16.07 41.04 10.83
C GLN A 552 -15.30 42.29 11.25
N ALA A 553 -15.73 43.47 10.81
CA ALA A 553 -15.11 44.73 11.20
C ALA A 553 -15.22 44.91 12.73
N GLU A 554 -14.08 45.05 13.43
CA GLU A 554 -14.01 45.24 14.89
C GLU A 554 -14.60 46.57 15.41
N ILE A 555 -15.11 47.42 14.52
CA ILE A 555 -15.54 48.77 14.91
C ILE A 555 -17.03 48.75 15.23
N GLY A 556 -17.36 48.59 16.51
CA GLY A 556 -18.58 48.88 17.30
C GLY A 556 -19.93 49.30 16.66
N ASN A 557 -20.18 49.08 15.37
CA ASN A 557 -21.34 49.51 14.64
C ASN A 557 -21.70 48.46 13.57
N SER A 558 -22.15 47.30 14.05
CA SER A 558 -22.69 46.18 13.29
C SER A 558 -23.79 46.57 12.28
N MET A 559 -24.36 47.77 12.39
CA MET A 559 -25.36 48.30 11.48
C MET A 559 -24.88 48.46 10.03
N ARG A 560 -23.56 48.65 9.79
CA ARG A 560 -23.03 48.80 8.42
C ARG A 560 -22.67 47.49 7.74
N ASN A 561 -22.49 46.40 8.48
CA ASN A 561 -22.11 45.09 7.93
C ASN A 561 -23.36 44.27 7.56
N SER A 562 -24.29 44.86 6.79
CA SER A 562 -25.59 44.25 6.48
C SER A 562 -25.78 44.07 4.97
N VAL A 563 -26.63 43.12 4.60
CA VAL A 563 -27.09 42.88 3.23
C VAL A 563 -28.48 43.49 3.09
N GLU A 564 -28.60 44.49 2.23
CA GLU A 564 -29.86 45.15 1.90
C GLU A 564 -30.50 44.51 0.67
N ILE A 565 -31.78 44.16 0.76
CA ILE A 565 -32.56 43.52 -0.30
C ILE A 565 -33.69 44.44 -0.74
N THR A 566 -33.72 44.72 -2.04
CA THR A 566 -34.73 45.55 -2.70
C THR A 566 -35.37 44.81 -3.86
N PHE A 567 -36.62 45.16 -4.20
CA PHE A 567 -37.37 44.48 -5.25
C PHE A 567 -37.65 45.42 -6.43
N THR A 568 -37.54 44.91 -7.65
CA THR A 568 -37.95 45.60 -8.88
C THR A 568 -38.92 44.74 -9.68
N ASP A 569 -39.96 45.35 -10.25
CA ASP A 569 -40.88 44.65 -11.15
C ASP A 569 -40.27 44.41 -12.55
N SER A 570 -40.99 43.72 -13.43
CA SER A 570 -40.57 43.43 -14.81
C SER A 570 -40.35 44.67 -15.68
N SER A 571 -40.79 45.86 -15.25
CA SER A 571 -40.52 47.13 -15.93
C SER A 571 -39.24 47.82 -15.42
N GLY A 572 -38.58 47.24 -14.40
CA GLY A 572 -37.43 47.81 -13.72
C GLY A 572 -37.80 48.83 -12.66
N THR A 573 -39.09 48.96 -12.29
CA THR A 573 -39.56 49.92 -11.29
C THR A 573 -39.39 49.33 -9.89
N THR A 574 -38.75 50.05 -8.98
CA THR A 574 -38.55 49.61 -7.59
C THR A 574 -39.89 49.55 -6.84
N VAL A 575 -40.09 48.47 -6.08
CA VAL A 575 -41.24 48.30 -5.19
C VAL A 575 -41.10 49.25 -4.00
N ASN A 576 -42.08 50.12 -3.80
CA ASN A 576 -42.05 51.21 -2.83
C ASN A 576 -43.18 51.10 -1.79
N TYR A 577 -42.94 51.58 -0.57
CA TYR A 577 -44.02 51.88 0.39
C TYR A 577 -44.88 53.03 -0.14
N VAL A 578 -46.21 52.86 -0.06
CA VAL A 578 -47.18 53.93 -0.37
C VAL A 578 -47.86 54.37 0.92
N PHE A 579 -47.42 55.48 1.49
CA PHE A 579 -48.10 56.12 2.62
C PHE A 579 -49.14 57.14 2.13
N ASP A 580 -50.40 56.94 2.48
CA ASP A 580 -51.43 57.98 2.32
C ASP A 580 -51.42 58.89 3.55
N LYS A 581 -50.92 60.14 3.38
CA LYS A 581 -50.88 61.16 4.45
C LYS A 581 -52.27 61.46 5.04
N ASN A 582 -53.36 61.06 4.39
CA ASN A 582 -54.71 61.27 4.87
C ASN A 582 -55.10 60.40 6.09
N ASN A 583 -54.35 59.34 6.40
CA ASN A 583 -54.63 58.39 7.49
C ASN A 583 -53.57 58.35 8.60
N ALA A 584 -52.61 59.28 8.62
CA ALA A 584 -51.62 59.38 9.69
C ALA A 584 -52.22 59.99 10.98
N SER A 585 -51.98 59.35 12.14
CA SER A 585 -52.50 59.74 13.45
C SER A 585 -51.84 60.99 14.08
N ASN A 586 -50.82 61.54 13.43
CA ASN A 586 -50.03 62.66 13.94
C ASN A 586 -50.20 63.90 13.04
N GLU A 587 -50.64 65.02 13.62
CA GLU A 587 -50.92 66.27 12.90
C GLU A 587 -49.69 66.88 12.21
N ALA A 588 -48.47 66.54 12.65
CA ALA A 588 -47.23 67.01 12.05
C ALA A 588 -46.96 66.46 10.61
N ALA A 589 -47.67 65.41 10.18
CA ALA A 589 -47.50 64.79 8.87
C ALA A 589 -48.43 65.35 7.77
N LYS A 590 -49.39 66.23 8.12
CA LYS A 590 -50.31 66.88 7.17
C LYS A 590 -49.69 68.13 6.54
N GLY A 591 -48.62 67.95 5.77
CA GLY A 591 -48.01 68.98 4.93
C GLY A 591 -48.00 68.58 3.46
N THR A 592 -48.61 69.44 2.62
CA THR A 592 -48.71 69.48 1.14
C THR A 592 -48.87 68.14 0.39
N ASN A 593 -49.96 68.05 -0.40
CA ASN A 593 -50.34 66.90 -1.23
C ASN A 593 -49.16 66.25 -1.95
N GLY A 594 -48.93 64.96 -1.66
CA GLY A 594 -47.98 64.12 -2.36
C GLY A 594 -47.83 62.75 -1.70
N LYS A 595 -47.91 61.68 -2.50
CA LYS A 595 -47.47 60.34 -2.10
C LYS A 595 -45.96 60.40 -1.89
N ILE A 596 -45.49 60.01 -0.72
CA ILE A 596 -44.07 59.72 -0.51
C ILE A 596 -43.89 58.24 -0.89
N THR A 597 -43.09 57.97 -1.92
CA THR A 597 -42.68 56.62 -2.32
C THR A 597 -41.24 56.42 -1.87
N THR A 598 -41.02 55.59 -0.86
CA THR A 598 -39.70 55.14 -0.42
C THR A 598 -39.52 53.67 -0.79
N PRO A 599 -38.37 53.24 -1.32
CA PRO A 599 -38.09 51.84 -1.60
C PRO A 599 -38.32 50.97 -0.37
N ILE A 600 -38.92 49.80 -0.58
CA ILE A 600 -38.96 48.78 0.47
C ILE A 600 -37.57 48.14 0.50
N VAL A 601 -36.89 48.28 1.64
CA VAL A 601 -35.59 47.66 1.89
C VAL A 601 -35.76 46.68 3.04
N PHE A 602 -35.32 45.44 2.82
CA PHE A 602 -35.16 44.45 3.87
C PHE A 602 -33.69 44.29 4.19
N THR A 603 -33.33 44.15 5.46
CA THR A 603 -31.94 44.11 5.91
C THR A 603 -31.67 42.80 6.61
N ALA A 604 -30.67 42.06 6.14
CA ALA A 604 -30.16 40.86 6.78
C ALA A 604 -28.77 41.15 7.39
N TYR A 605 -28.52 40.63 8.58
CA TYR A 605 -27.23 40.74 9.25
C TYR A 605 -26.51 39.39 9.14
N PRO A 606 -25.35 39.32 8.46
CA PRO A 606 -24.57 38.12 8.37
C PRO A 606 -24.08 37.64 9.74
N ASP A 607 -23.98 36.32 9.92
CA ASP A 607 -23.41 35.68 11.09
C ASP A 607 -21.87 35.82 11.16
N SER A 608 -21.22 35.16 12.12
CA SER A 608 -19.76 35.19 12.30
C SER A 608 -18.96 34.62 11.13
N VAL A 609 -19.61 33.88 10.23
CA VAL A 609 -19.00 33.26 9.04
C VAL A 609 -19.58 33.80 7.72
N GLY A 610 -20.36 34.89 7.78
CA GLY A 610 -20.87 35.62 6.62
C GLY A 610 -22.17 35.09 6.03
N GLY A 611 -22.85 34.14 6.67
CA GLY A 611 -24.16 33.61 6.26
C GLY A 611 -25.32 34.54 6.63
N TYR A 612 -26.29 34.73 5.74
CA TYR A 612 -27.44 35.61 5.97
C TYR A 612 -28.76 35.03 5.40
N GLU A 613 -29.88 35.40 6.01
CA GLU A 613 -31.23 35.04 5.57
C GLU A 613 -32.18 36.22 5.73
N VAL A 614 -33.17 36.32 4.85
CA VAL A 614 -34.33 37.17 5.01
C VAL A 614 -35.60 36.47 4.53
N ASP A 615 -36.67 36.58 5.33
CA ASP A 615 -38.00 36.17 4.94
C ASP A 615 -38.86 37.40 4.63
N VAL A 616 -39.51 37.39 3.46
CA VAL A 616 -40.31 38.50 2.94
C VAL A 616 -41.72 38.01 2.63
N VAL A 617 -42.71 38.57 3.33
CA VAL A 617 -44.13 38.31 3.04
C VAL A 617 -44.59 39.16 1.86
N LEU A 618 -45.05 38.52 0.78
CA LEU A 618 -45.46 39.17 -0.47
C LEU A 618 -46.87 39.79 -0.34
N HIS A 619 -46.97 40.89 0.40
CA HIS A 619 -48.27 41.50 0.73
C HIS A 619 -48.96 42.12 -0.50
N PRO A 620 -50.27 41.88 -0.73
CA PRO A 620 -51.02 42.41 -1.88
C PRO A 620 -51.08 43.95 -2.03
N ILE A 621 -50.61 44.69 -1.01
CA ILE A 621 -50.55 46.16 -1.05
C ILE A 621 -49.28 46.63 -1.77
N GLN A 622 -48.23 45.80 -1.75
CA GLN A 622 -46.88 46.14 -2.20
C GLN A 622 -46.52 45.36 -3.47
N PHE A 623 -47.03 44.14 -3.61
CA PHE A 623 -46.75 43.24 -4.73
C PHE A 623 -48.04 42.89 -5.49
N ASP A 624 -47.93 42.66 -6.79
CA ASP A 624 -48.99 42.19 -7.69
C ASP A 624 -48.50 40.93 -8.44
N TYR A 625 -49.32 40.36 -9.30
CA TYR A 625 -48.92 39.21 -10.12
C TYR A 625 -47.90 39.61 -11.20
N GLY A 626 -46.90 38.76 -11.43
CA GLY A 626 -45.87 39.00 -12.45
C GLY A 626 -44.46 38.62 -12.01
N ILE A 627 -43.48 38.96 -12.84
CA ILE A 627 -42.06 38.66 -12.60
C ILE A 627 -41.43 39.82 -11.83
N TYR A 628 -40.71 39.50 -10.76
CA TYR A 628 -39.97 40.42 -9.93
C TYR A 628 -38.50 39.99 -9.84
N THR A 629 -37.62 40.96 -9.59
CA THR A 629 -36.21 40.75 -9.31
C THR A 629 -35.91 41.21 -7.88
N ALA A 630 -35.35 40.33 -7.06
CA ALA A 630 -34.75 40.68 -5.78
C ALA A 630 -33.28 41.07 -6.02
N ASN A 631 -32.85 42.22 -5.49
CA ASN A 631 -31.50 42.74 -5.61
C ASN A 631 -30.90 42.85 -4.20
N ALA A 632 -29.85 42.08 -3.91
CA ALA A 632 -29.08 42.11 -2.68
C ALA A 632 -27.84 42.99 -2.84
N LEU A 633 -27.52 43.80 -1.83
CA LEU A 633 -26.34 44.67 -1.78
C LEU A 633 -25.68 44.56 -0.40
N HIS A 634 -24.42 44.14 -0.36
CA HIS A 634 -23.62 44.18 0.84
C HIS A 634 -23.00 45.57 1.02
N GLN A 635 -23.35 46.26 2.11
CA GLN A 635 -23.08 47.69 2.28
C GLN A 635 -21.60 48.04 2.46
N ILE A 636 -20.78 47.13 2.99
CA ILE A 636 -19.34 47.38 3.21
C ILE A 636 -18.53 47.13 1.96
N SER A 637 -18.70 45.96 1.34
CA SER A 637 -17.92 45.61 0.15
C SER A 637 -18.45 46.27 -1.13
N GLY A 638 -19.69 46.77 -1.12
CA GLY A 638 -20.37 47.30 -2.31
C GLY A 638 -20.79 46.22 -3.31
N THR A 639 -20.62 44.95 -2.97
CA THR A 639 -20.97 43.81 -3.83
C THR A 639 -22.47 43.67 -3.93
N SER A 640 -23.00 43.41 -5.13
CA SER A 640 -24.43 43.19 -5.34
C SER A 640 -24.71 41.96 -6.20
N GLU A 641 -25.85 41.33 -5.96
CA GLU A 641 -26.32 40.14 -6.65
C GLU A 641 -27.84 40.23 -6.83
N SER A 642 -28.40 39.65 -7.89
CA SER A 642 -29.84 39.68 -8.11
C SER A 642 -30.40 38.37 -8.62
N ILE A 643 -31.65 38.09 -8.28
CA ILE A 643 -32.35 36.85 -8.61
C ILE A 643 -33.82 37.13 -8.96
N THR A 644 -34.38 36.37 -9.89
CA THR A 644 -35.74 36.60 -10.43
C THR A 644 -36.73 35.54 -9.95
N PHE A 645 -37.97 35.95 -9.66
CA PHE A 645 -39.07 35.07 -9.24
C PHE A 645 -40.42 35.55 -9.78
N GLU A 646 -41.41 34.66 -9.80
CA GLU A 646 -42.75 34.95 -10.33
C GLU A 646 -43.85 34.84 -9.25
N ILE A 647 -44.69 35.88 -9.14
CA ILE A 647 -45.86 35.91 -8.25
C ILE A 647 -47.12 35.53 -9.04
N LYS A 648 -47.83 34.49 -8.59
CA LYS A 648 -49.02 33.91 -9.24
C LYS A 648 -50.27 33.97 -8.36
N SER A 649 -51.43 33.79 -8.98
CA SER A 649 -52.73 33.72 -8.29
C SER A 649 -52.97 32.33 -7.70
N ALA A 650 -53.67 32.24 -6.56
CA ALA A 650 -54.08 30.95 -5.98
C ALA A 650 -55.09 30.17 -6.86
N GLN A 651 -55.65 30.81 -7.91
CA GLN A 651 -56.65 30.22 -8.80
C GLN A 651 -56.04 29.56 -10.04
N SER A 652 -54.72 29.77 -10.26
CA SER A 652 -53.93 29.02 -11.24
C SER A 652 -53.60 27.58 -10.78
N ASP A 653 -53.89 27.24 -9.52
CA ASP A 653 -53.58 25.96 -8.88
C ASP A 653 -54.76 24.95 -8.92
N ILE A 654 -55.84 25.25 -9.66
CA ILE A 654 -56.93 24.27 -9.93
C ILE A 654 -56.73 23.63 -11.31
N ILE A 655 -55.57 23.05 -11.51
CA ILE A 655 -55.38 21.84 -12.31
C ILE A 655 -54.67 20.92 -11.33
N PRO A 656 -55.16 19.69 -11.06
CA PRO A 656 -54.39 18.79 -10.24
C PRO A 656 -53.03 18.62 -10.94
N GLU A 657 -51.96 19.09 -10.30
CA GLU A 657 -50.66 18.48 -10.48
C GLU A 657 -50.83 17.03 -10.06
N VAL A 658 -51.23 16.21 -11.04
CA VAL A 658 -50.62 14.91 -11.18
C VAL A 658 -49.14 15.25 -11.18
N GLU A 659 -48.46 15.02 -10.05
CA GLU A 659 -47.02 14.79 -10.05
C GLU A 659 -46.79 14.01 -11.33
N SER A 660 -46.09 14.61 -12.29
CA SER A 660 -45.52 13.82 -13.36
C SER A 660 -44.51 12.93 -12.68
N GLN A 661 -44.98 11.84 -12.06
CA GLN A 661 -44.14 10.70 -11.78
C GLN A 661 -43.53 10.40 -13.13
N GLU A 662 -42.24 10.68 -13.23
CA GLU A 662 -41.52 10.38 -14.43
C GLU A 662 -41.77 8.89 -14.72
N PRO A 663 -42.18 8.54 -15.94
CA PRO A 663 -42.64 7.20 -16.27
C PRO A 663 -41.58 6.10 -16.03
N LEU A 664 -40.33 6.52 -15.84
CA LEU A 664 -39.16 5.77 -15.44
C LEU A 664 -38.27 6.69 -14.58
N THR A 665 -37.97 6.30 -13.35
CA THR A 665 -36.92 6.91 -12.53
C THR A 665 -35.82 5.89 -12.23
N MET A 666 -34.59 6.36 -12.07
CA MET A 666 -33.42 5.56 -11.73
C MET A 666 -32.60 6.21 -10.61
N GLU A 667 -32.18 5.41 -9.65
CA GLU A 667 -31.30 5.76 -8.56
C GLU A 667 -30.12 4.78 -8.50
N ILE A 668 -28.92 5.31 -8.30
CA ILE A 668 -27.69 4.53 -8.22
C ILE A 668 -27.36 4.29 -6.74
N CYS A 669 -27.01 3.05 -6.42
CA CYS A 669 -26.53 2.65 -5.12
C CYS A 669 -25.23 1.85 -5.22
N LYS A 670 -24.46 1.85 -4.16
CA LYS A 670 -23.21 1.11 -4.00
C LYS A 670 -23.36 0.03 -2.95
N SER A 671 -22.81 -1.15 -3.21
CA SER A 671 -22.71 -2.21 -2.20
C SER A 671 -21.33 -2.87 -2.18
N ASN A 672 -20.87 -3.22 -0.98
CA ASN A 672 -19.64 -3.96 -0.72
C ASN A 672 -19.88 -5.46 -0.45
N ARG A 673 -21.12 -5.95 -0.56
CA ARG A 673 -21.42 -7.37 -0.31
C ARG A 673 -20.84 -8.28 -1.38
N ALA A 674 -20.40 -9.45 -0.94
CA ALA A 674 -19.76 -10.45 -1.79
C ALA A 674 -20.72 -11.11 -2.79
N HIS A 675 -21.99 -11.31 -2.44
CA HIS A 675 -22.95 -12.08 -3.25
C HIS A 675 -24.10 -11.21 -3.80
N VAL A 676 -24.19 -11.13 -5.14
CA VAL A 676 -25.23 -10.37 -5.86
C VAL A 676 -26.66 -10.87 -5.56
N ASP A 677 -26.82 -12.18 -5.41
CA ASP A 677 -28.13 -12.80 -5.17
C ASP A 677 -28.75 -12.38 -3.83
N GLU A 678 -27.92 -12.13 -2.81
CA GLU A 678 -28.37 -11.66 -1.50
C GLU A 678 -28.79 -10.19 -1.56
N ILE A 679 -28.05 -9.35 -2.28
CA ILE A 679 -28.40 -7.93 -2.51
C ILE A 679 -29.75 -7.84 -3.22
N LEU A 680 -29.94 -8.61 -4.30
CA LEU A 680 -31.20 -8.62 -5.06
C LEU A 680 -32.38 -9.20 -4.27
N LYS A 681 -32.11 -10.12 -3.33
CA LYS A 681 -33.14 -10.70 -2.46
C LYS A 681 -33.65 -9.69 -1.44
N ASP A 682 -32.74 -8.96 -0.79
CA ASP A 682 -33.08 -7.96 0.22
C ASP A 682 -33.82 -6.77 -0.39
N LEU A 683 -33.39 -6.29 -1.56
CA LEU A 683 -34.06 -5.20 -2.28
C LEU A 683 -35.50 -5.55 -2.71
N LYS A 684 -35.78 -6.83 -3.01
CA LYS A 684 -37.13 -7.30 -3.35
C LYS A 684 -38.08 -7.39 -2.14
N SER A 685 -37.56 -7.48 -0.92
CA SER A 685 -38.36 -7.46 0.32
C SER A 685 -38.85 -6.07 0.72
N ILE A 686 -38.13 -5.01 0.33
CA ILE A 686 -38.40 -3.62 0.72
C ILE A 686 -39.72 -3.11 0.14
N GLY A 687 -40.04 -3.47 -1.11
CA GLY A 687 -41.31 -3.09 -1.76
C GLY A 687 -42.58 -3.64 -1.09
N LYS A 688 -42.45 -4.45 -0.03
CA LYS A 688 -43.54 -5.05 0.76
C LYS A 688 -43.65 -4.53 2.20
N GLY A 689 -42.77 -3.62 2.64
CA GLY A 689 -42.85 -3.01 3.98
C GLY A 689 -42.36 -3.86 5.15
N GLU A 690 -41.53 -4.88 4.89
CA GLU A 690 -40.84 -5.65 5.94
C GLU A 690 -39.39 -5.15 6.12
N ILE A 691 -38.98 -4.90 7.36
CA ILE A 691 -37.62 -4.42 7.69
C ILE A 691 -36.64 -5.58 7.53
N ALA A 692 -35.70 -5.47 6.57
CA ALA A 692 -34.69 -6.50 6.35
C ALA A 692 -33.53 -6.40 7.37
N PRO A 693 -32.90 -7.52 7.78
CA PRO A 693 -32.00 -7.54 8.94
C PRO A 693 -30.62 -6.90 8.77
N SER A 694 -30.29 -6.26 7.64
CA SER A 694 -28.89 -5.83 7.37
C SER A 694 -28.71 -4.76 6.28
N MET A 695 -29.54 -3.70 6.24
CA MET A 695 -29.39 -2.62 5.24
C MET A 695 -28.10 -1.76 5.36
N GLU A 696 -27.20 -2.03 6.31
CA GLU A 696 -25.93 -1.30 6.48
C GLU A 696 -24.96 -1.36 5.28
N SER A 697 -25.25 -2.15 4.24
CA SER A 697 -24.29 -2.43 3.15
C SER A 697 -24.73 -1.99 1.75
N VAL A 698 -25.88 -1.31 1.59
CA VAL A 698 -26.31 -0.74 0.29
C VAL A 698 -26.59 0.74 0.49
N VAL A 699 -25.75 1.59 -0.11
CA VAL A 699 -25.78 3.05 0.05
C VAL A 699 -26.24 3.68 -1.25
N CYS A 700 -27.41 4.31 -1.26
CA CYS A 700 -27.98 5.03 -2.41
C CYS A 700 -27.72 6.54 -2.27
N GLY A 701 -27.41 7.22 -3.39
CA GLY A 701 -27.17 8.67 -3.36
C GLY A 701 -26.49 9.20 -4.61
N GLU A 702 -26.36 10.52 -4.68
CA GLU A 702 -25.70 11.22 -5.79
C GLU A 702 -24.17 11.26 -5.59
N ASN A 703 -23.40 11.22 -6.68
CA ASN A 703 -21.93 11.26 -6.69
C ASN A 703 -21.21 10.08 -6.01
N LEU A 704 -21.84 8.91 -5.96
CA LEU A 704 -21.18 7.69 -5.46
C LEU A 704 -19.92 7.39 -6.27
N LYS A 705 -18.78 7.29 -5.56
CA LYS A 705 -17.51 6.81 -6.12
C LYS A 705 -17.51 5.28 -6.13
N PHE A 706 -17.28 4.74 -7.30
CA PHE A 706 -17.14 3.31 -7.48
C PHE A 706 -15.68 2.96 -7.69
N ASN A 707 -15.15 2.08 -6.86
CA ASN A 707 -13.87 1.45 -7.14
C ASN A 707 -14.12 0.19 -7.96
N VAL A 708 -13.18 -0.12 -8.82
CA VAL A 708 -13.11 -1.44 -9.45
C VAL A 708 -13.11 -2.52 -8.34
N GLY A 709 -14.08 -3.45 -8.41
CA GLY A 709 -14.40 -4.45 -7.38
C GLY A 709 -15.78 -4.23 -6.73
N ASP A 710 -16.27 -2.99 -6.71
CA ASP A 710 -17.56 -2.63 -6.11
C ASP A 710 -18.75 -3.17 -6.91
N LYS A 711 -19.89 -3.30 -6.23
CA LYS A 711 -21.19 -3.62 -6.84
C LYS A 711 -21.98 -2.33 -7.05
N LEU A 712 -22.21 -1.98 -8.31
CA LEU A 712 -23.09 -0.89 -8.70
C LEU A 712 -24.51 -1.43 -8.78
N VAL A 713 -25.34 -1.05 -7.82
CA VAL A 713 -26.75 -1.39 -7.75
C VAL A 713 -27.53 -0.27 -8.44
N VAL A 714 -28.42 -0.61 -9.36
CA VAL A 714 -29.36 0.33 -9.99
C VAL A 714 -30.74 -0.02 -9.51
N THR A 715 -31.42 0.92 -8.87
CA THR A 715 -32.81 0.78 -8.43
C THR A 715 -33.67 1.88 -9.05
N GLY A 716 -34.98 1.74 -9.01
CA GLY A 716 -35.85 2.79 -9.53
C GLY A 716 -37.30 2.35 -9.61
N LYS A 717 -38.14 3.22 -10.17
CA LYS A 717 -39.57 2.98 -10.31
C LYS A 717 -40.04 3.23 -11.73
N VAL A 718 -40.93 2.37 -12.21
CA VAL A 718 -41.64 2.53 -13.48
C VAL A 718 -43.13 2.40 -13.24
N ILE A 719 -43.94 2.92 -14.16
CA ILE A 719 -45.38 2.63 -14.18
C ILE A 719 -45.59 1.35 -15.00
N PRO A 720 -45.90 0.19 -14.39
CA PRO A 720 -46.03 -1.06 -15.13
C PRO A 720 -47.16 -0.96 -16.14
N LYS A 721 -46.90 -1.28 -17.41
CA LYS A 721 -47.97 -1.37 -18.41
C LYS A 721 -48.81 -2.62 -18.19
N ASP A 722 -50.12 -2.43 -18.01
CA ASP A 722 -51.09 -3.50 -17.77
C ASP A 722 -51.04 -4.56 -18.89
N ALA A 723 -50.53 -5.74 -18.54
CA ALA A 723 -50.58 -6.91 -19.40
C ALA A 723 -51.95 -7.59 -19.29
N ARG A 724 -53.07 -6.88 -19.58
CA ARG A 724 -54.40 -7.51 -19.74
C ARG A 724 -55.45 -6.57 -20.37
N SER A 725 -55.48 -6.53 -21.70
CA SER A 725 -56.75 -6.63 -22.43
C SER A 725 -56.79 -7.95 -23.17
N LEU A 726 -57.08 -9.01 -22.42
CA LEU A 726 -57.84 -10.13 -22.93
C LEU A 726 -59.02 -10.27 -21.97
N THR A 727 -60.06 -9.50 -22.24
CA THR A 727 -61.35 -9.68 -21.63
C THR A 727 -61.80 -11.11 -21.92
N SER A 728 -61.96 -11.91 -20.86
CA SER A 728 -62.81 -13.09 -20.91
C SER A 728 -64.26 -12.60 -20.96
N THR A 729 -64.72 -12.16 -22.14
CA THR A 729 -66.16 -12.05 -22.40
C THR A 729 -66.71 -13.46 -22.57
N TYR A 730 -67.06 -14.08 -21.44
CA TYR A 730 -68.06 -15.13 -21.40
C TYR A 730 -69.06 -14.80 -20.31
N ALA A 731 -69.91 -13.84 -20.63
CA ALA A 731 -71.25 -13.72 -20.07
C ALA A 731 -72.18 -13.26 -21.19
N ASP A 732 -72.39 -14.12 -22.18
CA ASP A 732 -73.72 -14.25 -22.78
C ASP A 732 -73.95 -15.70 -23.18
N ARG A 733 -75.12 -16.21 -22.75
CA ARG A 733 -75.65 -17.54 -23.05
C ARG A 733 -76.45 -17.48 -24.36
N ASP A 734 -76.56 -18.64 -24.98
CA ASP A 734 -77.31 -19.00 -26.20
C ASP A 734 -76.63 -18.61 -27.51
N SER A 735 -76.51 -19.45 -28.54
CA SER A 735 -77.04 -20.78 -28.82
C SER A 735 -76.26 -21.39 -30.00
N ASP A 736 -76.28 -22.73 -30.06
CA ASP A 736 -76.16 -23.58 -31.24
C ASP A 736 -74.84 -23.77 -32.03
N SER A 737 -74.56 -25.07 -32.18
CA SER A 737 -73.86 -25.76 -33.25
C SER A 737 -72.33 -25.93 -33.18
N GLN A 738 -71.97 -27.20 -33.07
CA GLN A 738 -70.71 -27.78 -33.48
C GLN A 738 -70.53 -27.64 -35.00
N THR A 739 -69.35 -27.23 -35.47
CA THR A 739 -68.53 -28.00 -36.45
C THR A 739 -67.18 -27.33 -36.73
N SER A 740 -66.11 -28.12 -36.54
CA SER A 740 -64.92 -28.26 -37.40
C SER A 740 -63.92 -27.11 -37.61
N THR A 741 -62.67 -27.47 -37.29
CA THR A 741 -61.37 -27.15 -37.96
C THR A 741 -60.73 -25.77 -37.76
N GLY A 742 -59.75 -25.77 -36.86
CA GLY A 742 -58.37 -25.39 -37.18
C GLY A 742 -58.02 -23.91 -37.13
N HIS A 743 -57.59 -23.41 -35.96
CA HIS A 743 -56.58 -22.35 -35.88
C HIS A 743 -55.70 -22.56 -34.64
N SER A 744 -54.39 -22.46 -34.84
CA SER A 744 -53.34 -22.50 -33.82
C SER A 744 -53.62 -21.53 -32.69
N TYR A 745 -53.36 -21.95 -31.45
CA TYR A 745 -53.13 -21.02 -30.34
C TYR A 745 -51.88 -20.20 -30.65
N SER A 746 -52.02 -19.11 -31.40
CA SER A 746 -51.04 -18.02 -31.38
C SER A 746 -51.41 -17.12 -30.21
N THR A 747 -51.15 -17.58 -28.98
CA THR A 747 -50.81 -16.62 -27.93
C THR A 747 -49.63 -15.84 -28.47
N ASN A 748 -49.84 -14.56 -28.76
CA ASN A 748 -48.79 -13.66 -29.20
C ASN A 748 -47.83 -13.46 -28.02
N TYR A 749 -46.89 -14.39 -27.86
CA TYR A 749 -45.89 -14.41 -26.78
C TYR A 749 -45.01 -13.16 -26.79
N ASN A 750 -44.96 -12.41 -27.91
CA ASN A 750 -44.15 -11.20 -28.02
C ASN A 750 -44.71 -10.00 -27.23
N THR A 751 -46.01 -9.91 -26.98
CA THR A 751 -46.60 -8.79 -26.21
C THR A 751 -46.72 -9.05 -24.71
N ALA A 752 -46.53 -10.30 -24.26
CA ALA A 752 -46.41 -10.64 -22.84
C ALA A 752 -44.94 -10.64 -22.33
N MET A 753 -43.94 -10.59 -23.22
CA MET A 753 -42.51 -10.74 -22.88
C MET A 753 -41.74 -9.44 -22.56
N MET A 754 -42.37 -8.27 -22.61
CA MET A 754 -41.62 -6.99 -22.62
C MET A 754 -41.93 -6.07 -21.44
N ASN A 755 -42.24 -6.60 -20.24
CA ASN A 755 -42.40 -5.75 -19.05
C ASN A 755 -41.14 -5.79 -18.16
N TYR A 756 -40.01 -5.30 -18.69
CA TYR A 756 -38.74 -5.18 -17.97
C TYR A 756 -38.07 -3.86 -18.32
N VAL A 757 -37.33 -3.28 -17.37
CA VAL A 757 -36.43 -2.14 -17.58
C VAL A 757 -35.09 -2.68 -18.07
N GLU A 758 -34.65 -2.24 -19.24
CA GLU A 758 -33.31 -2.56 -19.75
C GLU A 758 -32.34 -1.54 -19.17
N VAL A 759 -31.43 -1.98 -18.31
CA VAL A 759 -30.40 -1.12 -17.73
C VAL A 759 -29.08 -1.44 -18.38
N SER A 760 -28.36 -0.43 -18.84
CA SER A 760 -27.09 -0.58 -19.55
C SER A 760 -26.01 0.36 -19.05
N ILE A 761 -24.76 -0.10 -19.03
CA ILE A 761 -23.58 0.74 -18.83
C ILE A 761 -22.81 0.74 -20.16
N PRO A 762 -22.87 1.82 -20.96
CA PRO A 762 -22.06 1.99 -22.17
C PRO A 762 -20.62 2.36 -21.82
N TYR A 763 -19.74 2.39 -22.83
CA TYR A 763 -18.35 2.84 -22.71
C TYR A 763 -18.22 4.26 -22.07
N PRO A 764 -17.10 4.61 -21.38
CA PRO A 764 -16.98 5.86 -20.65
C PRO A 764 -17.08 7.10 -21.56
N ARG A 765 -17.72 8.15 -21.04
CA ARG A 765 -17.91 9.46 -21.71
C ARG A 765 -16.61 10.26 -21.80
N SER A 766 -15.69 10.04 -20.86
CA SER A 766 -14.33 10.59 -20.85
C SER A 766 -13.40 9.58 -20.17
N MET A 767 -12.17 9.45 -20.69
CA MET A 767 -11.09 8.68 -20.07
C MET A 767 -10.05 9.65 -19.50
N THR A 768 -9.62 9.44 -18.27
CA THR A 768 -8.43 10.12 -17.73
C THR A 768 -7.21 9.30 -18.14
N VAL A 769 -6.30 9.90 -18.91
CA VAL A 769 -5.03 9.26 -19.29
C VAL A 769 -3.95 9.80 -18.37
N SER A 770 -3.53 9.01 -17.37
CA SER A 770 -2.30 9.25 -16.63
C SER A 770 -1.10 8.80 -17.49
N GLY A 771 -0.11 9.66 -17.60
CA GLY A 771 1.03 9.47 -18.51
C GLY A 771 2.00 8.40 -18.02
N ALA A 772 1.92 7.19 -18.60
CA ALA A 772 3.03 6.25 -18.76
C ALA A 772 2.66 5.15 -19.78
N SER A 773 2.53 5.50 -21.05
CA SER A 773 2.75 4.57 -22.17
C SER A 773 2.90 5.36 -23.45
N SER A 774 4.13 5.53 -23.93
CA SER A 774 4.39 6.03 -25.27
C SER A 774 3.88 5.02 -26.30
N VAL A 775 2.66 5.21 -26.82
CA VAL A 775 2.30 4.64 -28.11
C VAL A 775 2.62 5.68 -29.17
N THR A 776 3.87 5.69 -29.59
CA THR A 776 4.34 6.42 -30.76
C THR A 776 4.37 5.42 -31.92
N THR A 777 3.42 5.50 -32.86
CA THR A 777 3.60 4.83 -34.15
C THR A 777 4.59 5.65 -34.97
N VAL A 778 5.87 5.33 -34.90
CA VAL A 778 6.85 5.79 -35.89
C VAL A 778 6.70 4.87 -37.11
N PRO A 779 6.36 5.38 -38.30
CA PRO A 779 6.43 4.58 -39.52
C PRO A 779 7.89 4.28 -39.84
N ASP A 780 8.19 3.03 -40.21
CA ASP A 780 9.50 2.67 -40.75
C ASP A 780 9.81 3.52 -42.00
N ALA A 781 11.05 3.99 -42.11
CA ALA A 781 11.47 5.02 -43.06
C ALA A 781 11.44 4.60 -44.55
N ASP A 782 10.90 3.43 -44.89
CA ASP A 782 10.92 2.88 -46.26
C ASP A 782 9.58 2.31 -46.76
N GLU A 783 8.45 2.48 -46.05
CA GLU A 783 7.14 2.02 -46.54
C GLU A 783 6.28 3.14 -47.16
N ASN A 784 6.07 3.05 -48.48
CA ASN A 784 5.23 3.98 -49.24
C ASN A 784 3.74 3.60 -49.15
N TYR A 785 2.98 4.28 -48.28
CA TYR A 785 1.52 4.20 -48.25
C TYR A 785 0.88 5.21 -49.21
N THR A 786 0.75 4.85 -50.49
CA THR A 786 -0.21 5.50 -51.40
C THR A 786 -1.53 4.75 -51.37
N GLY A 787 -2.58 5.35 -50.81
CA GLY A 787 -3.94 4.85 -50.99
C GLY A 787 -4.98 5.41 -50.03
N GLY A 788 -5.33 6.69 -50.20
CA GLY A 788 -6.49 7.27 -49.52
C GLY A 788 -7.82 6.97 -50.23
N GLY A 789 -8.92 7.03 -49.46
CA GLY A 789 -10.19 7.60 -49.93
C GLY A 789 -11.34 6.65 -50.27
N GLY A 790 -12.34 6.59 -49.37
CA GLY A 790 -13.70 7.08 -49.67
C GLY A 790 -14.68 6.29 -50.55
N THR A 791 -15.81 5.91 -49.92
CA THR A 791 -17.21 5.93 -50.41
C THR A 791 -17.66 5.04 -51.58
N GLY A 792 -18.57 4.09 -51.28
CA GLY A 792 -19.80 3.86 -52.05
C GLY A 792 -19.94 2.59 -52.90
N THR A 793 -21.06 1.89 -52.66
CA THR A 793 -21.83 1.01 -53.57
C THR A 793 -21.41 -0.46 -53.77
N GLY A 794 -22.35 -1.37 -53.53
CA GLY A 794 -22.27 -2.77 -53.91
C GLY A 794 -23.53 -3.19 -54.68
N GLY A 795 -23.34 -3.67 -55.90
CA GLY A 795 -24.35 -4.32 -56.72
C GLY A 795 -23.96 -4.37 -58.20
N ALA A 796 -22.93 -5.15 -58.55
CA ALA A 796 -22.57 -5.38 -59.95
C ALA A 796 -23.56 -6.36 -60.60
N TYR A 797 -24.18 -5.90 -61.68
CA TYR A 797 -24.99 -6.70 -62.61
C TYR A 797 -24.10 -7.16 -63.77
N TYR A 798 -24.40 -8.31 -64.37
CA TYR A 798 -23.83 -8.68 -65.66
C TYR A 798 -24.91 -9.13 -66.64
N GLU A 799 -24.73 -8.77 -67.90
CA GLU A 799 -25.54 -9.17 -69.05
C GLU A 799 -25.02 -10.50 -69.62
N ASP A 800 -25.94 -11.39 -69.96
CA ASP A 800 -25.63 -12.56 -70.77
C ASP A 800 -25.64 -12.23 -72.29
N GLU A 801 -25.25 -13.20 -73.12
CA GLU A 801 -25.11 -13.03 -74.58
C GLU A 801 -26.43 -12.72 -75.32
N ASP A 802 -27.58 -12.78 -74.65
CA ASP A 802 -28.89 -12.37 -75.20
C ASP A 802 -29.39 -11.03 -74.64
N GLY A 803 -28.56 -10.31 -73.87
CA GLY A 803 -28.80 -8.94 -73.43
C GLY A 803 -29.76 -8.79 -72.25
N ASN A 804 -29.89 -9.81 -71.40
CA ASN A 804 -30.69 -9.71 -70.18
C ASN A 804 -29.80 -9.59 -68.93
N ILE A 805 -30.18 -8.67 -68.04
CA ILE A 805 -29.47 -8.39 -66.77
C ILE A 805 -30.02 -9.32 -65.67
N ILE A 806 -29.16 -10.19 -65.13
CA ILE A 806 -29.54 -11.14 -64.06
C ILE A 806 -28.76 -10.85 -62.77
N ARG A 807 -29.45 -10.95 -61.62
CA ARG A 807 -28.90 -10.79 -60.27
C ARG A 807 -28.47 -12.17 -59.76
N GLY A 808 -27.16 -12.42 -59.69
CA GLY A 808 -26.61 -13.74 -59.37
C GLY A 808 -26.75 -14.10 -57.90
N ASP A 809 -27.82 -14.81 -57.56
CA ASP A 809 -27.95 -15.55 -56.30
C ASP A 809 -28.62 -16.89 -56.63
N GLU A 810 -27.82 -17.93 -56.91
CA GLU A 810 -28.12 -19.35 -56.66
C GLU A 810 -26.97 -20.28 -57.14
N ASP A 811 -26.58 -21.17 -56.24
CA ASP A 811 -25.84 -22.43 -56.42
C ASP A 811 -24.33 -22.44 -56.74
N LYS A 812 -23.53 -22.45 -55.65
CA LYS A 812 -22.54 -23.53 -55.40
C LYS A 812 -22.22 -23.69 -53.91
N LYS A 813 -22.79 -24.74 -53.31
CA LYS A 813 -22.28 -25.38 -52.08
C LYS A 813 -20.86 -25.91 -52.32
N THR A 814 -19.87 -25.23 -51.78
CA THR A 814 -18.61 -25.83 -51.29
C THR A 814 -18.02 -24.88 -50.27
N SER A 815 -17.91 -25.35 -49.02
CA SER A 815 -17.17 -24.73 -47.93
C SER A 815 -15.79 -24.28 -48.41
N ARG A 816 -15.63 -22.97 -48.62
CA ARG A 816 -14.33 -22.34 -48.83
C ARG A 816 -13.91 -21.74 -47.50
N THR A 817 -12.81 -22.26 -47.02
CA THR A 817 -12.07 -21.89 -45.82
C THR A 817 -11.67 -20.42 -45.83
N ASP A 818 -11.59 -19.85 -44.63
CA ASP A 818 -11.38 -18.42 -44.34
C ASP A 818 -9.95 -17.90 -44.67
N ASP A 819 -9.13 -18.67 -45.40
CA ASP A 819 -7.68 -18.47 -45.50
C ASP A 819 -7.21 -17.60 -46.67
N ALA A 820 -8.10 -16.82 -47.30
CA ALA A 820 -7.75 -15.93 -48.41
C ALA A 820 -8.00 -14.42 -48.15
N LYS A 821 -8.07 -13.98 -46.89
CA LYS A 821 -8.31 -12.55 -46.56
C LYS A 821 -7.36 -11.90 -45.56
N ARG A 822 -6.23 -12.50 -45.18
CA ARG A 822 -5.33 -11.92 -44.17
C ARG A 822 -3.88 -11.83 -44.63
N THR A 823 -3.60 -10.84 -45.47
CA THR A 823 -2.26 -10.22 -45.59
C THR A 823 -2.33 -8.71 -45.31
N GLY A 824 -3.28 -8.30 -44.47
CA GLY A 824 -3.37 -6.96 -43.93
C GLY A 824 -3.65 -7.11 -42.44
N TYR A 825 -3.01 -6.26 -41.64
CA TYR A 825 -3.29 -6.04 -40.23
C TYR A 825 -4.77 -6.32 -39.94
N ASP A 826 -5.05 -7.40 -39.19
CA ASP A 826 -6.42 -7.79 -38.94
C ASP A 826 -7.00 -6.87 -37.87
N GLY A 827 -7.36 -5.67 -38.31
CA GLY A 827 -8.12 -4.72 -37.53
C GLY A 827 -9.40 -5.35 -36.99
N THR A 828 -9.88 -6.47 -37.52
CA THR A 828 -11.00 -7.24 -36.98
C THR A 828 -10.70 -7.97 -35.67
N ILE A 829 -9.47 -8.41 -35.34
CA ILE A 829 -9.13 -8.97 -34.02
C ILE A 829 -9.04 -7.84 -33.00
N LEU A 830 -8.32 -6.76 -33.32
CA LEU A 830 -8.30 -5.54 -32.51
C LEU A 830 -9.69 -4.93 -32.35
N MET A 831 -10.53 -4.96 -33.38
CA MET A 831 -11.92 -4.48 -33.36
C MET A 831 -12.89 -5.51 -32.77
N LYS A 832 -12.51 -6.78 -32.61
CA LYS A 832 -13.27 -7.81 -31.88
C LYS A 832 -12.92 -7.80 -30.40
N GLN A 833 -11.65 -7.57 -30.04
CA GLN A 833 -11.22 -7.25 -28.67
C GLN A 833 -11.74 -5.88 -28.25
N GLN A 834 -11.63 -4.84 -29.09
CA GLN A 834 -12.28 -3.55 -28.87
C GLN A 834 -13.81 -3.73 -28.88
N LYS A 835 -14.44 -4.54 -29.75
CA LYS A 835 -15.89 -4.81 -29.64
C LYS A 835 -16.27 -5.47 -28.33
N ILE A 836 -15.47 -6.42 -27.82
CA ILE A 836 -15.71 -7.06 -26.51
C ILE A 836 -15.57 -6.01 -25.39
N LEU A 837 -14.61 -5.09 -25.49
CA LEU A 837 -14.47 -3.93 -24.60
C LEU A 837 -15.54 -2.83 -24.85
N LEU A 838 -16.21 -2.82 -26.00
CA LEU A 838 -17.24 -1.87 -26.46
C LEU A 838 -18.65 -2.50 -26.50
N THR A 839 -18.87 -3.67 -25.88
CA THR A 839 -20.21 -4.26 -25.81
C THR A 839 -20.87 -3.75 -24.53
N ASP A 840 -21.89 -2.89 -24.67
CA ASP A 840 -22.65 -2.36 -23.53
C ASP A 840 -23.05 -3.49 -22.57
N MET A 841 -22.67 -3.38 -21.29
CA MET A 841 -23.14 -4.32 -20.28
C MET A 841 -24.63 -4.04 -20.09
N ARG A 842 -25.49 -5.02 -20.38
CA ARG A 842 -26.95 -4.88 -20.34
C ARG A 842 -27.58 -5.90 -19.41
N TYR A 843 -28.38 -5.44 -18.47
CA TYR A 843 -29.21 -6.26 -17.61
C TYR A 843 -30.69 -5.95 -17.82
N LYS A 844 -31.53 -6.97 -17.62
CA LYS A 844 -32.99 -6.83 -17.64
C LYS A 844 -33.50 -6.88 -16.22
N ALA A 845 -33.97 -5.74 -15.72
CA ALA A 845 -34.58 -5.62 -14.40
C ALA A 845 -36.11 -5.74 -14.54
N TYR A 846 -36.71 -6.71 -13.84
CA TYR A 846 -38.16 -6.91 -13.89
C TYR A 846 -38.82 -6.14 -12.75
N PRO A 847 -39.66 -5.13 -13.04
CA PRO A 847 -40.37 -4.38 -12.01
C PRO A 847 -41.40 -5.25 -11.28
N ASP A 848 -41.61 -4.98 -9.99
CA ASP A 848 -42.64 -5.61 -9.17
C ASP A 848 -44.04 -5.02 -9.44
N ASP A 849 -45.06 -5.53 -8.74
CA ASP A 849 -46.46 -5.09 -8.89
C ASP A 849 -46.67 -3.60 -8.55
N ASN A 850 -45.75 -3.00 -7.80
CA ASN A 850 -45.74 -1.58 -7.44
C ASN A 850 -44.85 -0.74 -8.37
N GLY A 851 -44.20 -1.36 -9.37
CA GLY A 851 -43.34 -0.73 -10.34
C GLY A 851 -41.87 -0.59 -9.94
N ASN A 852 -41.45 -1.11 -8.78
CA ASN A 852 -40.05 -0.98 -8.35
C ASN A 852 -39.17 -2.02 -9.07
N TYR A 853 -38.02 -1.62 -9.58
CA TYR A 853 -37.04 -2.52 -10.19
C TYR A 853 -35.66 -2.34 -9.56
N ALA A 854 -34.84 -3.40 -9.62
CA ALA A 854 -33.46 -3.37 -9.19
C ALA A 854 -32.59 -4.33 -10.02
N THR A 855 -31.34 -3.93 -10.28
CA THR A 855 -30.29 -4.77 -10.89
C THR A 855 -28.93 -4.44 -10.29
N VAL A 856 -27.94 -5.32 -10.45
CA VAL A 856 -26.59 -5.12 -9.93
C VAL A 856 -25.57 -5.39 -11.04
N PHE A 857 -24.65 -4.45 -11.23
CA PHE A 857 -23.48 -4.56 -12.08
C PHE A 857 -22.25 -4.82 -11.21
N GLU A 858 -21.45 -5.82 -11.60
CA GLU A 858 -20.13 -6.03 -11.03
C GLU A 858 -19.09 -5.23 -11.80
N LEU A 859 -18.46 -4.27 -11.14
CA LEU A 859 -17.44 -3.41 -11.75
C LEU A 859 -16.09 -4.12 -11.75
N ARG A 860 -15.87 -4.99 -12.73
CA ARG A 860 -14.69 -5.87 -12.79
C ARG A 860 -13.42 -5.14 -13.20
N ALA A 861 -12.30 -5.53 -12.58
CA ALA A 861 -10.96 -5.05 -12.95
C ALA A 861 -10.60 -5.44 -14.38
N GLY A 862 -9.94 -4.52 -15.10
CA GLY A 862 -9.63 -4.68 -16.52
C GLY A 862 -10.81 -4.51 -17.50
N VAL A 863 -12.05 -4.40 -17.00
CA VAL A 863 -13.24 -4.07 -17.82
C VAL A 863 -13.57 -2.57 -17.70
N PHE A 864 -13.45 -2.02 -16.49
CA PHE A 864 -13.66 -0.61 -16.21
C PHE A 864 -12.32 0.06 -15.91
N LYS A 865 -11.89 1.00 -16.77
CA LYS A 865 -10.79 1.93 -16.50
C LYS A 865 -11.27 3.15 -15.72
N ASP A 866 -10.34 3.87 -15.09
CA ASP A 866 -10.65 5.16 -14.46
C ASP A 866 -11.34 6.11 -15.46
N GLY A 867 -12.54 6.58 -15.09
CA GLY A 867 -13.36 7.41 -15.96
C GLY A 867 -14.82 7.50 -15.54
N ILE A 868 -15.59 8.30 -16.29
CA ILE A 868 -17.01 8.52 -16.03
C ILE A 868 -17.84 7.70 -17.03
N TYR A 869 -18.67 6.79 -16.52
CA TYR A 869 -19.51 5.89 -17.30
C TYR A 869 -20.95 6.35 -17.23
N ALA A 870 -21.67 6.34 -18.36
CA ALA A 870 -23.11 6.56 -18.34
C ALA A 870 -23.79 5.27 -17.83
N VAL A 871 -24.86 5.40 -17.07
CA VAL A 871 -25.79 4.31 -16.79
C VAL A 871 -27.11 4.72 -17.39
N LYS A 872 -27.69 3.88 -18.25
CA LYS A 872 -28.95 4.15 -18.95
C LYS A 872 -29.99 3.14 -18.52
N ALA A 873 -31.20 3.60 -18.25
CA ALA A 873 -32.38 2.76 -18.08
C ALA A 873 -33.37 3.06 -19.22
N ASP A 874 -33.90 2.00 -19.82
CA ASP A 874 -34.83 2.07 -20.93
C ASP A 874 -36.09 1.25 -20.61
N TYR A 875 -37.26 1.87 -20.68
CA TYR A 875 -38.55 1.21 -20.46
C TYR A 875 -39.64 1.77 -21.38
N PHE A 876 -40.07 0.98 -22.38
CA PHE A 876 -41.15 1.33 -23.33
C PHE A 876 -41.05 2.72 -24.00
N GLY A 877 -39.83 3.16 -24.33
CA GLY A 877 -39.58 4.46 -24.98
C GLY A 877 -39.42 5.63 -24.00
N HIS A 878 -39.45 5.35 -22.69
CA HIS A 878 -38.94 6.25 -21.67
C HIS A 878 -37.50 5.88 -21.36
N HIS A 879 -36.67 6.90 -21.23
CA HIS A 879 -35.22 6.81 -21.10
C HIS A 879 -34.81 7.64 -19.90
N ASP A 880 -34.01 7.07 -19.02
CA ASP A 880 -33.35 7.78 -17.93
C ASP A 880 -31.85 7.48 -18.00
N GLU A 881 -31.03 8.47 -17.74
CA GLU A 881 -29.58 8.35 -17.87
C GLU A 881 -28.87 9.16 -16.77
N THR A 882 -27.96 8.49 -16.08
CA THR A 882 -27.08 9.11 -15.09
C THR A 882 -25.62 8.76 -15.38
N SER A 883 -24.68 9.33 -14.64
CA SER A 883 -23.26 9.06 -14.81
C SER A 883 -22.60 8.68 -13.49
N VAL A 884 -21.70 7.72 -13.55
CA VAL A 884 -20.96 7.20 -12.40
C VAL A 884 -19.46 7.33 -12.64
N LYS A 885 -18.71 7.79 -11.63
CA LYS A 885 -17.25 7.81 -11.69
C LYS A 885 -16.74 6.46 -11.17
N ILE A 886 -16.01 5.75 -12.02
CA ILE A 886 -15.36 4.49 -11.65
C ILE A 886 -13.87 4.74 -11.59
N ILE A 887 -13.25 4.43 -10.45
CA ILE A 887 -11.83 4.61 -10.15
C ILE A 887 -11.18 3.23 -10.15
N ASP A 888 -10.09 3.08 -10.90
CA ASP A 888 -9.28 1.87 -10.89
C ASP A 888 -8.28 1.90 -9.72
N THR A 889 -8.62 1.25 -8.61
CA THR A 889 -7.78 1.19 -7.40
C THR A 889 -6.89 -0.05 -7.35
N SER A 890 -6.56 -0.67 -8.49
CA SER A 890 -5.81 -1.93 -8.47
C SER A 890 -4.38 -1.81 -7.91
N LEU A 891 -3.83 -0.60 -7.74
CA LEU A 891 -2.41 -0.35 -7.40
C LEU A 891 -2.20 0.09 -5.93
N LYS A 892 -1.15 -0.44 -5.29
CA LYS A 892 -0.79 -0.19 -3.88
C LYS A 892 0.41 0.75 -3.77
N GLY A 893 0.21 1.91 -3.13
CA GLY A 893 1.30 2.79 -2.68
C GLY A 893 1.96 3.68 -3.75
N GLY A 894 1.30 3.90 -4.90
CA GLY A 894 1.82 4.79 -5.95
C GLY A 894 3.03 4.24 -6.75
N LEU A 895 3.46 3.00 -6.47
CA LEU A 895 4.48 2.31 -7.24
C LEU A 895 3.85 1.49 -8.37
N GLU A 896 4.56 1.35 -9.50
CA GLU A 896 4.09 0.50 -10.60
C GLU A 896 3.92 -0.96 -10.14
N PRO A 897 2.85 -1.64 -10.61
CA PRO A 897 2.62 -3.04 -10.28
C PRO A 897 3.75 -3.88 -10.89
N SER A 898 4.30 -4.82 -10.12
CA SER A 898 5.38 -5.67 -10.59
C SER A 898 5.17 -7.13 -10.22
N ILE A 899 5.60 -8.02 -11.11
CA ILE A 899 5.62 -9.46 -10.86
C ILE A 899 7.05 -9.93 -10.84
N SER A 900 7.44 -10.59 -9.74
CA SER A 900 8.71 -11.29 -9.64
C SER A 900 8.49 -12.77 -9.96
N VAL A 901 9.05 -13.25 -11.08
CA VAL A 901 8.99 -14.65 -11.51
C VAL A 901 10.31 -15.35 -11.18
N ASN A 902 10.23 -16.41 -10.39
CA ASN A 902 11.36 -17.20 -9.91
C ASN A 902 11.33 -18.62 -10.47
N LEU A 903 12.53 -19.11 -10.84
CA LEU A 903 12.80 -20.46 -11.34
C LEU A 903 13.86 -21.13 -10.46
N GLU A 904 13.86 -22.46 -10.42
CA GLU A 904 14.85 -23.23 -9.65
C GLU A 904 16.25 -23.23 -10.30
N LYS A 905 16.31 -23.08 -11.63
CA LYS A 905 17.52 -23.00 -12.45
C LYS A 905 17.19 -22.30 -13.78
N ASP A 906 18.19 -21.80 -14.48
CA ASP A 906 18.00 -21.07 -15.75
C ASP A 906 18.13 -21.98 -16.99
N GLU A 907 18.57 -23.23 -16.81
CA GLU A 907 18.79 -24.23 -17.88
C GLU A 907 18.09 -25.56 -17.54
N PHE A 908 17.27 -26.06 -18.46
CA PHE A 908 16.50 -27.31 -18.33
C PHE A 908 16.79 -28.26 -19.49
N THR A 909 16.53 -29.55 -19.31
CA THR A 909 16.59 -30.56 -20.38
C THR A 909 15.19 -30.98 -20.81
N SER A 910 15.06 -31.55 -22.01
CA SER A 910 13.79 -32.07 -22.51
C SER A 910 13.26 -33.16 -21.56
N GLY A 911 12.02 -32.99 -21.07
CA GLY A 911 11.41 -33.85 -20.05
C GLY A 911 11.45 -33.33 -18.61
N ASP A 912 12.25 -32.29 -18.33
CA ASP A 912 12.29 -31.65 -17.00
C ASP A 912 10.95 -30.98 -16.65
N THR A 913 10.70 -30.82 -15.34
CA THR A 913 9.56 -30.03 -14.85
C THR A 913 10.06 -28.67 -14.37
N VAL A 914 9.72 -27.63 -15.13
CA VAL A 914 10.01 -26.23 -14.80
C VAL A 914 9.04 -25.78 -13.70
N ARG A 915 9.57 -25.46 -12.52
CA ARG A 915 8.80 -24.97 -11.38
C ARG A 915 8.75 -23.45 -11.42
N ILE A 916 7.66 -22.90 -11.94
CA ILE A 916 7.44 -21.47 -12.09
C ILE A 916 6.74 -20.96 -10.83
N SER A 917 7.36 -20.04 -10.11
CA SER A 917 6.74 -19.35 -8.97
C SER A 917 6.72 -17.85 -9.21
N GLY A 918 5.63 -17.18 -8.90
CA GLY A 918 5.47 -15.75 -9.10
C GLY A 918 4.94 -15.08 -7.85
N LYS A 919 5.48 -13.90 -7.52
CA LYS A 919 4.95 -13.03 -6.46
C LYS A 919 4.56 -11.70 -7.06
N ILE A 920 3.36 -11.25 -6.74
CA ILE A 920 2.81 -9.98 -7.23
C ILE A 920 3.00 -8.91 -6.16
N ASN A 921 3.55 -7.77 -6.56
CA ASN A 921 3.87 -6.65 -5.68
C ASN A 921 3.10 -5.39 -6.11
N ASN A 922 2.92 -4.46 -5.17
CA ASN A 922 2.33 -3.14 -5.41
C ASN A 922 0.87 -3.16 -5.93
N ILE A 923 0.05 -4.14 -5.52
CA ILE A 923 -1.39 -4.19 -5.81
C ILE A 923 -2.23 -4.54 -4.56
N TYR A 924 -3.49 -4.08 -4.52
CA TYR A 924 -4.45 -4.40 -3.44
C TYR A 924 -5.38 -5.56 -3.81
N TYR A 925 -5.70 -5.71 -5.08
CA TYR A 925 -6.59 -6.75 -5.60
C TYR A 925 -5.89 -7.50 -6.72
N TYR A 926 -6.02 -8.82 -6.74
CA TYR A 926 -5.34 -9.69 -7.70
C TYR A 926 -6.32 -10.72 -8.28
N ASP A 927 -6.39 -10.77 -9.61
CA ASP A 927 -7.10 -11.81 -10.33
C ASP A 927 -6.23 -13.05 -10.55
N SER A 928 -6.83 -14.12 -11.06
CA SER A 928 -6.07 -15.24 -11.61
C SER A 928 -5.16 -14.77 -12.75
N VAL A 929 -3.88 -15.09 -12.69
CA VAL A 929 -2.89 -14.74 -13.72
C VAL A 929 -2.94 -15.74 -14.88
N SER A 930 -2.70 -15.28 -16.10
CA SER A 930 -2.56 -16.13 -17.28
C SER A 930 -1.09 -16.37 -17.54
N VAL A 931 -0.62 -17.61 -17.45
CA VAL A 931 0.79 -17.93 -17.72
C VAL A 931 0.88 -18.78 -18.98
N ARG A 932 1.67 -18.33 -19.94
CA ARG A 932 2.04 -19.09 -21.15
C ARG A 932 3.56 -19.25 -21.22
N VAL A 933 4.00 -20.28 -21.92
CA VAL A 933 5.42 -20.51 -22.20
C VAL A 933 5.57 -20.53 -23.71
N ASP A 934 6.20 -19.50 -24.24
CA ASP A 934 6.44 -19.34 -25.66
C ASP A 934 7.73 -20.08 -26.05
N LEU A 935 7.65 -20.82 -27.16
CA LEU A 935 8.75 -21.62 -27.67
C LEU A 935 9.75 -20.78 -28.48
N PRO A 936 11.02 -21.19 -28.56
CA PRO A 936 11.98 -20.59 -29.46
C PRO A 936 11.55 -20.78 -30.92
N ASN A 937 11.20 -19.68 -31.58
CA ASN A 937 11.01 -19.55 -33.04
C ASN A 937 9.81 -20.33 -33.66
N VAL A 938 8.67 -19.64 -33.82
CA VAL A 938 7.41 -20.14 -34.42
C VAL A 938 7.42 -20.23 -35.97
N SER A 939 8.56 -20.06 -36.64
CA SER A 939 8.64 -20.00 -38.11
C SER A 939 8.88 -21.35 -38.82
N GLU A 940 9.16 -22.44 -38.10
CA GLU A 940 9.46 -23.76 -38.71
C GLU A 940 8.43 -24.88 -38.41
N ILE A 941 7.33 -24.59 -37.70
CA ILE A 941 6.31 -25.60 -37.40
C ILE A 941 5.33 -25.71 -38.58
N ASN A 942 5.57 -26.66 -39.48
CA ASN A 942 4.71 -26.95 -40.62
C ASN A 942 3.51 -27.83 -40.19
N CYS A 943 2.50 -27.21 -39.59
CA CYS A 943 1.23 -27.87 -39.26
C CYS A 943 0.35 -28.01 -40.51
N PHE A 944 0.17 -29.22 -41.02
CA PHE A 944 -0.73 -29.49 -42.14
C PHE A 944 -2.18 -29.11 -41.80
N GLU A 945 -2.89 -28.52 -42.78
CA GLU A 945 -4.32 -28.17 -42.69
C GLU A 945 -5.16 -29.34 -42.15
N GLY A 946 -5.80 -29.13 -41.01
CA GLY A 946 -6.75 -30.09 -40.42
C GLY A 946 -6.22 -30.97 -39.29
N GLN A 947 -4.95 -30.85 -38.89
CA GLN A 947 -4.42 -31.51 -37.70
C GLN A 947 -4.15 -30.48 -36.59
N GLN A 948 -4.76 -30.67 -35.40
CA GLN A 948 -4.42 -29.85 -34.23
C GLN A 948 -2.96 -30.09 -33.87
N CYS A 949 -2.13 -29.07 -34.07
CA CYS A 949 -0.83 -28.99 -33.43
C CYS A 949 -1.04 -28.79 -31.92
N GLY A 950 -1.22 -29.92 -31.23
CA GLY A 950 -1.18 -29.96 -29.78
C GLY A 950 0.25 -29.72 -29.32
N PHE A 951 0.36 -29.04 -28.18
CA PHE A 951 1.57 -28.80 -27.38
C PHE A 951 2.34 -27.52 -27.73
N GLY A 952 2.09 -26.47 -26.93
CA GLY A 952 2.91 -25.26 -26.88
C GLY A 952 2.19 -24.07 -26.23
N ASN A 953 1.00 -23.72 -26.71
CA ASN A 953 0.37 -22.45 -26.36
C ASN A 953 -0.91 -22.62 -25.53
N SER A 954 -0.90 -23.48 -24.51
CA SER A 954 -2.00 -23.49 -23.55
C SER A 954 -1.71 -22.45 -22.48
N GLU A 955 -2.08 -21.22 -22.76
CA GLU A 955 -2.28 -20.18 -21.74
C GLU A 955 -3.04 -20.82 -20.57
N LYS A 956 -2.42 -20.83 -19.40
CA LYS A 956 -2.98 -21.45 -18.21
C LYS A 956 -3.35 -20.38 -17.22
N LYS A 957 -4.65 -20.27 -16.94
CA LYS A 957 -5.16 -19.42 -15.88
C LYS A 957 -4.86 -20.05 -14.52
N ILE A 958 -4.05 -19.38 -13.70
CA ILE A 958 -3.62 -19.83 -12.38
C ILE A 958 -4.22 -18.92 -11.34
N ARG A 959 -4.82 -19.52 -10.30
CA ARG A 959 -5.37 -18.77 -9.17
C ARG A 959 -4.23 -18.31 -8.27
N VAL A 960 -4.24 -17.03 -7.93
CA VAL A 960 -3.29 -16.43 -6.97
C VAL A 960 -3.75 -16.79 -5.56
N GLN A 961 -2.80 -17.08 -4.67
CA GLN A 961 -3.02 -17.44 -3.27
C GLN A 961 -2.33 -16.43 -2.36
N GLU A 962 -3.01 -16.06 -1.27
CA GLU A 962 -2.45 -15.17 -0.26
C GLU A 962 -1.61 -15.95 0.75
N GLY A 963 -0.37 -15.54 0.95
CA GLY A 963 0.54 -16.11 1.95
C GLY A 963 1.22 -15.03 2.79
N VAL A 964 1.96 -15.45 3.81
CA VAL A 964 2.71 -14.55 4.74
C VAL A 964 3.67 -13.58 4.05
N SER A 965 4.10 -13.88 2.83
CA SER A 965 4.97 -13.01 2.02
C SER A 965 4.22 -12.11 1.03
N GLY A 966 2.89 -12.19 0.93
CA GLY A 966 2.06 -11.50 -0.08
C GLY A 966 1.43 -12.45 -1.12
N PRO A 967 0.67 -11.92 -2.11
CA PRO A 967 -0.03 -12.73 -3.10
C PRO A 967 0.92 -13.37 -4.11
N GLY A 968 0.83 -14.70 -4.24
CA GLY A 968 1.71 -15.48 -5.11
C GLY A 968 0.99 -16.56 -5.90
N PHE A 969 1.62 -17.04 -6.96
CA PHE A 969 1.13 -18.14 -7.79
C PHE A 969 2.25 -19.14 -8.12
N PHE A 970 1.85 -20.34 -8.48
CA PHE A 970 2.79 -21.42 -8.77
C PHE A 970 2.28 -22.33 -9.90
N TRP A 971 3.18 -22.75 -10.79
CA TRP A 971 2.91 -23.71 -11.84
C TRP A 971 4.11 -24.60 -12.14
N ASN A 972 3.88 -25.91 -12.07
CA ASN A 972 4.78 -26.91 -12.62
C ASN A 972 4.48 -27.12 -14.11
N TYR A 973 5.35 -26.59 -14.98
CA TYR A 973 5.29 -26.82 -16.41
C TYR A 973 6.22 -27.98 -16.79
N LYS A 974 5.66 -29.05 -17.36
CA LYS A 974 6.44 -30.22 -17.76
C LYS A 974 6.86 -30.08 -19.23
N LEU A 975 8.17 -30.04 -19.47
CA LEU A 975 8.71 -30.01 -20.82
C LEU A 975 8.43 -31.34 -21.54
N PRO A 976 8.01 -31.32 -22.81
CA PRO A 976 7.95 -32.53 -23.64
C PRO A 976 9.32 -33.22 -23.72
N LYS A 977 9.31 -34.53 -23.94
CA LYS A 977 10.56 -35.31 -24.10
C LYS A 977 11.33 -34.93 -25.39
N ASP A 978 10.64 -34.31 -26.32
CA ASP A 978 11.08 -33.82 -27.63
C ASP A 978 11.01 -32.28 -27.70
N ALA A 979 11.08 -31.59 -26.55
CA ALA A 979 11.04 -30.13 -26.49
C ALA A 979 12.16 -29.51 -27.37
N PRO A 980 11.84 -28.54 -28.25
CA PRO A 980 12.83 -27.80 -29.03
C PRO A 980 13.93 -27.21 -28.14
N LEU A 981 15.19 -27.24 -28.60
CA LEU A 981 16.28 -26.59 -27.88
C LEU A 981 16.25 -25.08 -28.16
N GLY A 982 16.54 -24.26 -27.15
CA GLY A 982 16.60 -22.81 -27.31
C GLY A 982 15.99 -22.03 -26.15
N LEU A 983 15.75 -20.74 -26.39
CA LEU A 983 15.20 -19.80 -25.42
C LEU A 983 13.68 -19.95 -25.35
N TYR A 984 13.16 -20.32 -24.19
CA TYR A 984 11.75 -20.29 -23.89
C TYR A 984 11.44 -19.04 -23.10
N THR A 985 10.32 -18.39 -23.38
CA THR A 985 9.87 -17.20 -22.66
C THR A 985 8.59 -17.52 -21.90
N ILE A 986 8.64 -17.41 -20.58
CA ILE A 986 7.45 -17.44 -19.74
C ILE A 986 6.85 -16.06 -19.81
N VAL A 987 5.63 -15.95 -20.32
CA VAL A 987 4.84 -14.72 -20.30
C VAL A 987 3.76 -14.87 -19.25
N VAL A 988 3.79 -13.99 -18.26
CA VAL A 988 2.77 -13.85 -17.23
C VAL A 988 1.92 -12.65 -17.60
N ASP A 989 0.75 -12.93 -18.16
CA ASP A 989 -0.24 -11.93 -18.52
C ASP A 989 -1.19 -11.68 -17.34
N THR A 990 -1.35 -10.39 -17.02
CA THR A 990 -2.20 -9.90 -15.95
C THR A 990 -2.96 -8.67 -16.41
N HIS A 991 -4.03 -8.30 -15.69
CA HIS A 991 -4.84 -7.14 -16.06
C HIS A 991 -4.06 -5.79 -16.03
N PHE A 992 -2.85 -5.76 -15.47
CA PHE A 992 -2.00 -4.57 -15.35
C PHE A 992 -0.70 -4.66 -16.15
N GLY A 993 -0.46 -5.73 -16.92
CA GLY A 993 0.71 -5.86 -17.78
C GLY A 993 1.13 -7.30 -18.04
N GLU A 994 1.93 -7.49 -19.10
CA GLU A 994 2.63 -8.74 -19.37
C GLU A 994 4.05 -8.68 -18.81
N PHE A 995 4.46 -9.73 -18.10
CA PHE A 995 5.79 -9.85 -17.50
C PHE A 995 6.49 -11.09 -18.05
N GLU A 996 7.73 -10.91 -18.50
CA GLU A 996 8.48 -11.98 -19.15
C GLU A 996 9.65 -12.48 -18.30
N LYS A 997 9.85 -13.79 -18.32
CA LYS A 997 11.06 -14.43 -17.77
C LYS A 997 11.47 -15.57 -18.69
N SER A 998 12.73 -15.59 -19.11
CA SER A 998 13.20 -16.63 -20.02
C SER A 998 14.05 -17.70 -19.33
N PHE A 999 14.01 -18.91 -19.87
CA PHE A 999 14.90 -20.02 -19.51
C PHE A 999 15.35 -20.75 -20.77
N PHE A 1000 16.46 -21.48 -20.70
CA PHE A 1000 16.94 -22.26 -21.84
C PHE A 1000 16.58 -23.73 -21.69
N VAL A 1001 16.16 -24.35 -22.80
CA VAL A 1001 16.18 -25.81 -22.94
C VAL A 1001 17.41 -26.19 -23.73
N VAL A 1002 18.30 -26.96 -23.10
CA VAL A 1002 19.58 -27.40 -23.64
C VAL A 1002 19.62 -28.91 -23.76
N ASP A 1003 20.52 -29.40 -24.62
CA ASP A 1003 20.74 -30.84 -24.77
C ASP A 1003 21.25 -31.44 -23.45
N GLU A 1004 20.81 -32.65 -23.12
CA GLU A 1004 21.22 -33.39 -21.91
C GLU A 1004 22.76 -33.54 -21.79
N SER A 1005 23.48 -33.38 -22.89
CA SER A 1005 24.94 -33.33 -22.96
C SER A 1005 25.61 -32.08 -22.38
N GLU A 1006 24.88 -30.96 -22.26
CA GLU A 1006 25.41 -29.63 -21.95
C GLU A 1006 25.19 -29.20 -20.49
N VAL A 1007 24.32 -29.89 -19.74
CA VAL A 1007 24.03 -29.55 -18.34
C VAL A 1007 25.17 -29.93 -17.40
N ILE A 1008 25.73 -28.94 -16.70
CA ILE A 1008 26.72 -29.15 -15.64
C ILE A 1008 26.02 -28.99 -14.30
N GLY A 1009 25.70 -30.12 -13.64
CA GLY A 1009 25.41 -30.11 -12.19
C GLY A 1009 24.21 -30.93 -11.71
N THR A 1010 24.21 -32.25 -11.86
CA THR A 1010 23.64 -33.20 -10.87
C THR A 1010 24.06 -34.63 -11.25
N PRO A 1011 24.45 -35.50 -10.29
CA PRO A 1011 24.79 -36.89 -10.59
C PRO A 1011 23.50 -37.71 -10.74
N ALA A 1012 23.21 -38.18 -11.95
CA ALA A 1012 22.18 -39.19 -12.17
C ALA A 1012 22.79 -40.62 -12.12
N PRO A 1013 22.02 -41.65 -11.73
CA PRO A 1013 22.52 -43.01 -11.46
C PRO A 1013 22.87 -43.76 -12.74
N GLU A 1014 23.80 -44.71 -12.62
CA GLU A 1014 24.36 -45.54 -13.71
C GLU A 1014 23.37 -46.51 -14.40
N ALA A 1015 23.76 -46.88 -15.63
CA ALA A 1015 23.37 -48.02 -16.51
C ALA A 1015 22.20 -47.77 -17.50
N THR A 1016 22.27 -48.00 -18.83
CA THR A 1016 23.21 -48.77 -19.71
C THR A 1016 22.96 -48.45 -21.22
N ILE A 1017 24.05 -48.26 -22.01
CA ILE A 1017 24.33 -48.69 -23.42
C ILE A 1017 23.44 -48.14 -24.56
N SER A 1018 23.89 -47.64 -25.74
CA SER A 1018 25.20 -47.31 -26.34
C SER A 1018 24.97 -46.45 -27.61
N LYS A 1019 24.94 -45.12 -27.49
CA LYS A 1019 25.01 -44.20 -28.66
C LYS A 1019 26.00 -43.05 -28.48
N LYS A 1020 26.65 -42.98 -27.31
CA LYS A 1020 27.49 -41.86 -26.92
C LYS A 1020 28.56 -42.28 -25.91
N ILE A 1021 29.80 -41.84 -26.13
CA ILE A 1021 30.94 -42.01 -25.21
C ILE A 1021 31.38 -40.61 -24.77
N ILE A 1022 31.70 -40.43 -23.49
CA ILE A 1022 32.26 -39.18 -22.97
C ILE A 1022 33.59 -39.51 -22.30
N GLU A 1023 34.69 -39.02 -22.86
CA GLU A 1023 36.01 -39.09 -22.23
C GLU A 1023 36.22 -37.83 -21.38
N LYS A 1024 36.60 -38.00 -20.11
CA LYS A 1024 36.83 -36.90 -19.16
C LYS A 1024 38.27 -36.94 -18.68
N PHE A 1025 38.91 -35.78 -18.70
CA PHE A 1025 40.28 -35.58 -18.27
C PHE A 1025 40.27 -34.48 -17.20
N ASN A 1026 40.73 -34.81 -16.00
CA ASN A 1026 40.53 -33.98 -14.83
C ASN A 1026 41.88 -33.60 -14.19
N ARG A 1027 41.95 -32.39 -13.61
CA ARG A 1027 43.08 -31.92 -12.79
C ARG A 1027 44.42 -31.92 -13.53
N ILE A 1028 44.43 -31.46 -14.77
CA ILE A 1028 45.66 -31.30 -15.55
C ILE A 1028 46.36 -30.03 -15.08
N SER A 1029 47.64 -30.15 -14.74
CA SER A 1029 48.48 -29.05 -14.26
C SER A 1029 49.48 -28.56 -15.31
N ASP A 1030 49.63 -29.28 -16.42
CA ASP A 1030 50.56 -28.95 -17.52
C ASP A 1030 50.08 -27.71 -18.28
N ASP A 1031 51.02 -26.89 -18.75
CA ASP A 1031 50.70 -25.64 -19.46
C ASP A 1031 50.46 -25.84 -20.96
N LYS A 1032 50.83 -27.00 -21.50
CA LYS A 1032 50.64 -27.36 -22.91
C LYS A 1032 50.00 -28.73 -23.01
N ILE A 1033 48.73 -28.73 -23.41
CA ILE A 1033 47.85 -29.89 -23.34
C ILE A 1033 47.35 -30.21 -24.74
N PRO A 1034 47.88 -31.27 -25.39
CA PRO A 1034 47.35 -31.73 -26.67
C PRO A 1034 46.08 -32.56 -26.45
N ILE A 1035 45.01 -32.20 -27.16
CA ILE A 1035 43.76 -32.97 -27.25
C ILE A 1035 43.73 -33.64 -28.62
N VAL A 1036 43.90 -34.96 -28.63
CA VAL A 1036 43.88 -35.79 -29.84
C VAL A 1036 42.52 -36.44 -29.98
N LEU A 1037 41.81 -36.10 -31.04
CA LEU A 1037 40.51 -36.63 -31.39
C LEU A 1037 40.69 -37.81 -32.36
N THR A 1038 40.20 -38.99 -31.95
CA THR A 1038 40.17 -40.19 -32.80
C THR A 1038 38.79 -40.82 -32.72
N GLU A 1039 38.26 -41.28 -33.86
CA GLU A 1039 37.00 -42.01 -33.90
C GLU A 1039 37.07 -43.25 -33.00
N LYS A 1040 35.94 -43.57 -32.34
CA LYS A 1040 35.84 -44.69 -31.42
C LYS A 1040 34.87 -45.71 -32.00
N SER A 1041 35.23 -46.98 -32.02
CA SER A 1041 34.30 -48.05 -32.44
C SER A 1041 33.66 -48.72 -31.24
N THR A 1042 32.35 -48.93 -31.31
CA THR A 1042 31.62 -49.90 -30.48
C THR A 1042 31.20 -51.09 -31.35
N ASP A 1043 30.76 -52.19 -30.74
CA ASP A 1043 30.38 -53.42 -31.48
C ASP A 1043 29.28 -53.19 -32.54
N ASP A 1044 28.49 -52.11 -32.42
CA ASP A 1044 27.34 -51.78 -33.29
C ASP A 1044 27.46 -50.46 -34.09
N SER A 1045 28.47 -49.60 -33.85
CA SER A 1045 28.64 -48.32 -34.59
C SER A 1045 29.99 -47.63 -34.39
N THR A 1046 30.41 -46.82 -35.37
CA THR A 1046 31.52 -45.86 -35.24
C THR A 1046 31.00 -44.56 -34.64
N LEU A 1047 31.62 -44.08 -33.56
CA LEU A 1047 31.30 -42.84 -32.87
C LEU A 1047 32.36 -41.78 -33.20
N SER A 1048 31.90 -40.63 -33.69
CA SER A 1048 32.77 -39.51 -34.09
C SER A 1048 32.80 -38.42 -33.02
N PRO A 1049 33.94 -37.72 -32.85
CA PRO A 1049 34.07 -36.63 -31.88
C PRO A 1049 33.20 -35.44 -32.29
N ARG A 1050 32.38 -34.93 -31.37
CA ARG A 1050 31.37 -33.90 -31.68
C ARG A 1050 31.49 -32.65 -30.83
N VAL A 1051 31.90 -32.79 -29.56
CA VAL A 1051 31.96 -31.68 -28.61
C VAL A 1051 33.27 -31.77 -27.83
N ILE A 1052 34.04 -30.68 -27.81
CA ILE A 1052 35.12 -30.46 -26.83
C ILE A 1052 34.63 -29.43 -25.82
N GLN A 1053 34.68 -29.75 -24.53
CA GLN A 1053 34.39 -28.80 -23.46
C GLN A 1053 35.56 -28.75 -22.50
N GLY A 1054 35.97 -27.55 -22.12
CA GLY A 1054 37.03 -27.35 -21.14
C GLY A 1054 36.67 -26.31 -20.09
N SER A 1055 37.30 -26.45 -18.93
CA SER A 1055 37.23 -25.47 -17.85
C SER A 1055 38.60 -25.30 -17.21
N LEU A 1056 39.05 -24.06 -17.10
CA LEU A 1056 40.26 -23.66 -16.40
C LEU A 1056 39.86 -23.05 -15.06
N PHE A 1057 40.40 -23.59 -13.98
CA PHE A 1057 40.17 -23.10 -12.63
C PHE A 1057 41.45 -22.48 -12.08
N THR A 1058 41.39 -21.19 -11.76
CA THR A 1058 42.47 -20.46 -11.09
C THR A 1058 42.27 -20.57 -9.59
N SER A 1059 43.26 -21.16 -8.89
CA SER A 1059 43.11 -21.48 -7.47
C SER A 1059 43.39 -20.28 -6.58
N ALA A 1060 44.34 -19.43 -6.98
CA ALA A 1060 44.66 -18.17 -6.32
C ALA A 1060 43.57 -17.13 -6.62
N ARG A 1061 43.11 -16.42 -5.58
CA ARG A 1061 42.14 -15.32 -5.70
C ARG A 1061 42.89 -14.04 -6.04
N GLY A 1062 42.40 -13.27 -7.00
CA GLY A 1062 42.99 -12.01 -7.45
C GLY A 1062 44.06 -12.15 -8.53
N GLU A 1063 44.32 -13.36 -9.02
CA GLU A 1063 45.29 -13.67 -10.09
C GLU A 1063 44.59 -14.18 -11.35
N GLU A 1064 43.26 -14.01 -11.45
CA GLU A 1064 42.45 -14.49 -12.57
C GLU A 1064 42.88 -13.87 -13.92
N SER A 1065 43.28 -12.61 -13.93
CA SER A 1065 43.78 -11.90 -15.12
C SER A 1065 45.18 -12.35 -15.58
N ASP A 1066 45.96 -12.97 -14.69
CA ASP A 1066 47.31 -13.46 -14.96
C ASP A 1066 47.35 -14.91 -15.48
N VAL A 1067 46.20 -15.59 -15.55
CA VAL A 1067 46.08 -16.99 -15.97
C VAL A 1067 45.10 -17.11 -17.11
N ASN A 1068 45.62 -17.28 -18.33
CA ASN A 1068 44.81 -17.14 -19.54
C ASN A 1068 44.79 -18.41 -20.37
N LEU A 1069 43.64 -18.69 -20.99
CA LEU A 1069 43.46 -19.82 -21.89
C LEU A 1069 43.74 -19.44 -23.34
N ARG A 1070 44.58 -20.23 -24.02
CA ARG A 1070 44.78 -20.14 -25.47
C ARG A 1070 44.54 -21.49 -26.14
N ILE A 1071 43.65 -21.53 -27.13
CA ILE A 1071 43.32 -22.74 -27.89
C ILE A 1071 43.69 -22.53 -29.36
N THR A 1072 44.53 -23.42 -29.88
CA THR A 1072 44.98 -23.40 -31.27
C THR A 1072 44.71 -24.74 -31.94
N THR A 1073 44.45 -24.69 -33.24
CA THR A 1073 44.36 -25.90 -34.08
C THR A 1073 45.78 -26.40 -34.42
N SER A 1074 45.88 -27.59 -35.02
CA SER A 1074 47.17 -28.14 -35.49
C SER A 1074 47.86 -27.30 -36.57
N ASN A 1075 47.13 -26.43 -37.28
CA ASN A 1075 47.71 -25.54 -38.30
C ASN A 1075 48.22 -24.20 -37.70
N GLY A 1076 48.03 -23.98 -36.39
CA GLY A 1076 48.48 -22.79 -35.67
C GLY A 1076 47.46 -21.66 -35.59
N GLN A 1077 46.25 -21.81 -36.14
CA GLN A 1077 45.18 -20.83 -36.02
C GLN A 1077 44.67 -20.75 -34.58
N CYS A 1078 44.66 -19.54 -34.00
CA CYS A 1078 44.10 -19.32 -32.67
C CYS A 1078 42.58 -19.19 -32.73
N VAL A 1079 41.88 -20.03 -31.95
CA VAL A 1079 40.42 -20.09 -31.92
C VAL A 1079 39.86 -19.35 -30.71
N ILE A 1080 40.48 -19.53 -29.54
CA ILE A 1080 40.10 -18.85 -28.29
C ILE A 1080 41.39 -18.33 -27.63
N GLY A 1081 41.40 -17.07 -27.20
CA GLY A 1081 42.47 -16.49 -26.39
C GLY A 1081 42.52 -14.96 -26.48
N GLN A 1082 43.27 -14.32 -25.57
CA GLN A 1082 43.36 -12.85 -25.47
C GLN A 1082 44.11 -12.16 -26.62
N GLY A 1083 44.92 -12.90 -27.38
CA GLY A 1083 45.67 -12.35 -28.50
C GLY A 1083 44.73 -11.87 -29.61
N SER A 1084 45.04 -10.73 -30.23
CA SER A 1084 44.27 -10.22 -31.38
C SER A 1084 44.33 -11.13 -32.62
N ASP A 1085 45.20 -12.14 -32.62
CA ASP A 1085 45.27 -13.22 -33.59
C ASP A 1085 44.24 -14.34 -33.38
N CYS A 1086 43.45 -14.28 -32.30
CA CYS A 1086 42.44 -15.28 -31.95
C CYS A 1086 41.04 -14.92 -32.48
N LEU A 1087 40.30 -15.92 -32.96
CA LEU A 1087 38.95 -15.73 -33.53
C LEU A 1087 37.90 -15.35 -32.47
N VAL A 1088 38.10 -15.75 -31.22
CA VAL A 1088 37.26 -15.39 -30.07
C VAL A 1088 38.15 -14.90 -28.94
N THR A 1089 38.09 -13.61 -28.64
CA THR A 1089 38.91 -12.94 -27.63
C THR A 1089 38.15 -12.61 -26.34
N GLU A 1090 36.83 -12.39 -26.44
CA GLU A 1090 35.97 -11.96 -25.33
C GLU A 1090 34.86 -12.98 -25.05
N SER A 1091 34.08 -12.75 -23.99
CA SER A 1091 32.89 -13.54 -23.69
C SER A 1091 31.94 -13.60 -24.90
N THR A 1092 31.57 -14.82 -25.25
CA THR A 1092 30.56 -15.08 -26.31
C THR A 1092 29.13 -14.89 -25.82
N ARG A 1093 28.93 -14.61 -24.51
CA ARG A 1093 27.64 -14.34 -23.91
C ARG A 1093 27.28 -12.87 -24.11
N LYS A 1094 26.43 -12.59 -25.10
CA LYS A 1094 25.90 -11.25 -25.44
C LYS A 1094 24.36 -11.28 -25.40
N PRO A 1095 23.66 -10.14 -25.27
CA PRO A 1095 22.20 -10.11 -25.35
C PRO A 1095 21.72 -10.78 -26.65
N GLY A 1096 20.97 -11.89 -26.53
CA GLY A 1096 20.45 -12.66 -27.67
C GLY A 1096 21.38 -13.72 -28.29
N ALA A 1097 22.64 -13.86 -27.85
CA ALA A 1097 23.56 -14.88 -28.37
C ALA A 1097 24.53 -15.42 -27.29
N ILE A 1098 24.73 -16.73 -27.24
CA ILE A 1098 25.66 -17.40 -26.30
C ILE A 1098 26.79 -18.15 -27.00
N TYR A 1099 26.83 -18.07 -28.34
CA TYR A 1099 27.84 -18.69 -29.19
C TYR A 1099 28.38 -17.65 -30.17
N SER A 1100 29.68 -17.69 -30.44
CA SER A 1100 30.28 -17.08 -31.62
C SER A 1100 30.44 -18.13 -32.70
N ILE A 1101 30.01 -17.85 -33.94
CA ILE A 1101 30.22 -18.75 -35.07
C ILE A 1101 31.53 -18.34 -35.74
N VAL A 1102 32.49 -19.26 -35.78
CA VAL A 1102 33.80 -19.04 -36.41
C VAL A 1102 34.06 -20.09 -37.46
N THR A 1103 34.66 -19.69 -38.58
CA THR A 1103 35.02 -20.60 -39.67
C THR A 1103 36.47 -21.05 -39.51
N ILE A 1104 36.68 -22.36 -39.46
CA ILE A 1104 38.00 -23.00 -39.34
C ILE A 1104 38.08 -24.09 -40.41
N ASP A 1105 39.09 -24.02 -41.28
CA ASP A 1105 39.26 -24.95 -42.42
C ASP A 1105 37.96 -25.15 -43.24
N ASP A 1106 37.29 -24.04 -43.60
CA ASP A 1106 36.02 -23.99 -44.35
C ASP A 1106 34.78 -24.60 -43.65
N ILE A 1107 34.88 -24.90 -42.35
CA ILE A 1107 33.78 -25.42 -41.54
C ILE A 1107 33.44 -24.44 -40.42
N ASN A 1108 32.15 -24.17 -40.24
CA ASN A 1108 31.66 -23.31 -39.15
C ASN A 1108 31.57 -24.08 -37.84
N TYR A 1109 32.10 -23.48 -36.78
CA TYR A 1109 32.04 -23.97 -35.42
C TYR A 1109 31.35 -22.94 -34.52
N LYS A 1110 30.42 -23.40 -33.69
CA LYS A 1110 29.86 -22.67 -32.56
C LYS A 1110 30.83 -22.75 -31.39
N ILE A 1111 31.36 -21.61 -31.01
CA ILE A 1111 32.27 -21.44 -29.88
C ILE A 1111 31.51 -20.77 -28.75
N ARG A 1112 31.45 -21.43 -27.59
CA ARG A 1112 31.06 -20.81 -26.32
C ARG A 1112 32.33 -20.57 -25.54
N TYR A 1113 32.56 -19.34 -25.12
CA TYR A 1113 33.66 -18.93 -24.26
C TYR A 1113 33.13 -17.96 -23.20
N SER A 1114 33.50 -18.18 -21.94
CA SER A 1114 33.08 -17.35 -20.80
C SER A 1114 33.68 -15.95 -20.80
N GLY A 1115 34.77 -15.74 -21.52
CA GLY A 1115 35.68 -14.63 -21.30
C GLY A 1115 36.82 -15.01 -20.35
N ASP A 1116 37.85 -14.20 -20.39
CA ASP A 1116 38.99 -14.13 -19.48
C ASP A 1116 38.63 -13.41 -18.16
N ASP A 1117 39.59 -13.29 -17.24
CA ASP A 1117 39.45 -12.62 -15.93
C ASP A 1117 38.32 -13.19 -15.06
N VAL A 1118 38.09 -14.50 -15.17
CA VAL A 1118 37.11 -15.21 -14.35
C VAL A 1118 37.73 -16.44 -13.71
N ARG A 1119 37.40 -16.66 -12.44
CA ARG A 1119 37.95 -17.77 -11.64
C ARG A 1119 37.74 -19.15 -12.26
N LEU A 1120 36.68 -19.28 -13.05
CA LEU A 1120 36.34 -20.48 -13.79
C LEU A 1120 36.07 -20.13 -15.24
N GLU A 1121 37.13 -20.04 -16.04
CA GLU A 1121 37.00 -19.91 -17.48
C GLU A 1121 36.46 -21.21 -18.08
N LYS A 1122 35.52 -21.12 -19.01
CA LYS A 1122 34.88 -22.27 -19.66
C LYS A 1122 34.81 -22.05 -21.16
N PHE A 1123 34.99 -23.14 -21.90
CA PHE A 1123 34.73 -23.15 -23.33
C PHE A 1123 34.03 -24.42 -23.81
N SER A 1124 33.35 -24.30 -24.95
CA SER A 1124 32.77 -25.39 -25.73
C SER A 1124 33.00 -25.14 -27.21
N ILE A 1125 33.47 -26.16 -27.93
CA ILE A 1125 33.66 -26.14 -29.40
C ILE A 1125 32.76 -27.22 -29.99
N VAL A 1126 31.85 -26.80 -30.85
CA VAL A 1126 30.86 -27.67 -31.51
C VAL A 1126 30.70 -27.24 -32.97
N PRO A 1127 30.74 -28.15 -33.96
CA PRO A 1127 30.47 -27.77 -35.34
C PRO A 1127 29.02 -27.24 -35.49
N GLU A 1128 28.82 -26.25 -36.34
CA GLU A 1128 27.52 -25.57 -36.50
C GLU A 1128 26.42 -26.55 -36.95
N ASN A 1129 26.73 -27.43 -37.90
CA ASN A 1129 25.82 -28.46 -38.39
C ASN A 1129 25.72 -29.59 -37.35
N SER A 1130 24.49 -29.97 -36.98
CA SER A 1130 24.20 -31.02 -35.99
C SER A 1130 24.68 -32.41 -36.38
N SER A 1131 24.85 -32.68 -37.68
CA SER A 1131 25.24 -34.00 -38.21
C SER A 1131 26.72 -34.11 -38.57
N SER A 1132 27.54 -33.07 -38.33
CA SER A 1132 28.98 -33.13 -38.61
C SER A 1132 29.83 -33.44 -37.38
N LYS A 1133 31.00 -34.04 -37.59
CA LYS A 1133 32.01 -34.24 -36.56
C LYS A 1133 32.91 -33.01 -36.44
N ILE A 1134 33.72 -32.96 -35.39
CA ILE A 1134 34.89 -32.09 -35.35
C ILE A 1134 35.93 -32.69 -36.28
N ASP A 1135 36.23 -32.00 -37.38
CA ASP A 1135 37.12 -32.49 -38.44
C ASP A 1135 38.61 -32.22 -38.16
N ILE A 1136 38.91 -31.54 -37.05
CA ILE A 1136 40.28 -31.24 -36.63
C ILE A 1136 40.73 -32.30 -35.60
N ASP A 1137 41.65 -33.16 -36.01
CA ASP A 1137 42.13 -34.29 -35.21
C ASP A 1137 42.96 -33.87 -33.99
N ASN A 1138 43.62 -32.71 -34.02
CA ASN A 1138 44.51 -32.28 -32.94
C ASN A 1138 44.27 -30.82 -32.57
N TRP A 1139 43.99 -30.60 -31.29
CA TRP A 1139 43.83 -29.29 -30.67
C TRP A 1139 44.89 -29.09 -29.60
N ASN A 1140 45.46 -27.89 -29.54
CA ASN A 1140 46.43 -27.54 -28.51
C ASN A 1140 45.80 -26.52 -27.57
N VAL A 1141 45.74 -26.86 -26.28
CA VAL A 1141 45.38 -25.94 -25.21
C VAL A 1141 46.66 -25.50 -24.52
N GLU A 1142 46.92 -24.20 -24.52
CA GLU A 1142 48.01 -23.55 -23.81
C GLU A 1142 47.42 -22.73 -22.66
N ILE A 1143 47.92 -22.96 -21.44
CA ILE A 1143 47.59 -22.15 -20.27
C ILE A 1143 48.74 -21.17 -20.08
N ILE A 1144 48.49 -19.89 -20.34
CA ILE A 1144 49.47 -18.83 -20.22
C ILE A 1144 49.45 -18.34 -18.78
N LYS A 1145 50.54 -18.60 -18.04
CA LYS A 1145 50.69 -18.24 -16.62
C LYS A 1145 52.17 -18.10 -16.25
N ASP A 1146 52.47 -17.26 -15.28
CA ASP A 1146 53.78 -17.02 -14.65
C ASP A 1146 53.88 -17.76 -13.28
N GLU A 1147 53.75 -19.10 -13.32
CA GLU A 1147 53.78 -20.02 -12.16
C GLU A 1147 52.52 -20.13 -11.27
N GLN A 1148 51.42 -19.46 -11.61
CA GLN A 1148 50.19 -19.51 -10.82
C GLN A 1148 49.56 -20.93 -10.80
N PRO A 1149 49.01 -21.37 -9.64
CA PRO A 1149 48.38 -22.69 -9.52
C PRO A 1149 47.02 -22.74 -10.23
N SER A 1150 47.02 -23.33 -11.43
CA SER A 1150 45.82 -23.57 -12.22
C SER A 1150 45.49 -25.05 -12.37
N ARG A 1151 44.20 -25.37 -12.58
CA ARG A 1151 43.73 -26.73 -12.84
C ARG A 1151 42.83 -26.73 -14.06
N PHE A 1152 43.25 -27.45 -15.09
CA PHE A 1152 42.45 -27.62 -16.29
C PHE A 1152 41.70 -28.95 -16.28
N TYR A 1153 40.47 -28.90 -16.79
CA TYR A 1153 39.60 -30.05 -16.97
C TYR A 1153 39.03 -29.97 -18.37
N TYR A 1154 38.96 -31.09 -19.08
CA TYR A 1154 38.23 -31.14 -20.34
C TYR A 1154 37.52 -32.47 -20.53
N LYS A 1155 36.50 -32.45 -21.38
CA LYS A 1155 35.81 -33.65 -21.83
C LYS A 1155 35.57 -33.60 -23.32
N VAL A 1156 35.59 -34.77 -23.94
CA VAL A 1156 35.26 -34.98 -25.35
C VAL A 1156 34.06 -35.90 -25.42
N SER A 1157 33.01 -35.47 -26.13
CA SER A 1157 31.83 -36.30 -26.39
C SER A 1157 31.87 -36.87 -27.80
N TYR A 1158 31.73 -38.18 -27.90
CA TYR A 1158 31.65 -38.96 -29.13
C TYR A 1158 30.23 -39.47 -29.33
N VAL A 1159 29.65 -39.27 -30.51
CA VAL A 1159 28.27 -39.68 -30.84
C VAL A 1159 28.24 -40.41 -32.18
N ALA A 1160 27.23 -41.26 -32.39
CA ALA A 1160 26.95 -41.81 -33.71
C ALA A 1160 26.34 -40.69 -34.57
N LEU A 1161 26.99 -40.36 -35.68
CA LEU A 1161 26.47 -39.44 -36.68
C LEU A 1161 25.76 -40.27 -37.76
N GLU A 1162 24.53 -39.89 -38.13
CA GLU A 1162 23.76 -40.53 -39.22
C GLU A 1162 24.13 -39.97 -40.59
#